data_AF-R7L456-F1
#
_entry.id   AF-R7L456-F1
#
_cell.length_a   1.000
_cell.length_b   1.000
_cell.length_c   1.000
_cell.angle_alpha   90.00
_cell.angle_beta   90.00
_cell.angle_gamma   90.00
#
_symmetry.space_group_name_H-M   'P 1'
#
loop_
_entity.id
_entity.type
_entity.pdbx_description
1 polymer ?
#
loop_
_entity_poly.entity_id
_entity_poly.type
_entity_poly.pdbx_seq_one_letter_code
_entity_poly.pdbx_strand_id
1 'polypeptide(L)'
;MKFYLVLLILICGGGWYYYDIHYAKSSFFKKGSEPQAVESALDSKQLELEQKAKELFPTKVSERAAWVERQMAAYNQISKVRDGISPEIAASIRKFADRKYPLDYDKQLDVVSKQELAAIGMLQTISSAKLGASETAEILSAASKNMEGDYVSQSYAIQKIIDAYNSIKSKATMMSERDYNILRRKAMDEIAVSPENALKEFERQYLARHNFLTKTISPAWGDLRSGIEDIYPEDFVAQLAELDKRIQGKLAGGGASVISLASEKTDSRVDANKSLYPCMLDDGGYFCVFASIKGKDFLVVPSLLIQKIGEDSFSFSRIGLSGTGDIHMSTNSPLAIVDVPKGSEFESIRLADGKGAYSKGTFDVMLLGFDDTAKKIVFDASLVDGELRYSANVEAKLGLDMLGNLLVIDSKSGVLIGFFAQIPDSGVKGYRIGDYKDFAYFKNKVLGTNDKAMGNSNIDFKKIYMAPINSDSERRFKMVFFDDIEGWQKFSSSKNKEQLALIDKMRWLNFGVCDFMLENTYANALENPLFRKVAEKHKGSFFKKVNTAKSAFMSDYRSYLHDINSTGIGSAMFAKKDLFDSFYYQNRVTAMAQLGLWEKTQDLLKGMVEHAMDPKMLHADLFDNFEKGYYKANLKVNKAASGPDDSRVNDSMGKVKFRLKSK
;
A
#
# COMPACT_ATOMS: atom_id res chain seq x y z
N MET A 1 -0.88 26.99 -21.49
CA MET A 1 0.48 26.54 -21.86
C MET A 1 1.57 27.62 -21.73
N LYS A 2 1.32 28.90 -22.12
CA LYS A 2 2.34 29.98 -21.99
C LYS A 2 2.67 30.41 -20.54
N PHE A 3 1.77 30.21 -19.57
CA PHE A 3 1.97 30.63 -18.18
C PHE A 3 2.88 29.71 -17.35
N TYR A 4 2.84 28.40 -17.58
CA TYR A 4 3.78 27.45 -16.96
C TYR A 4 5.23 27.70 -17.41
N LEU A 5 5.42 28.21 -18.63
CA LEU A 5 6.74 28.56 -19.14
C LEU A 5 7.33 29.80 -18.45
N VAL A 6 6.50 30.78 -18.09
CA VAL A 6 6.93 31.98 -17.36
C VAL A 6 7.27 31.65 -15.90
N LEU A 7 6.52 30.74 -15.27
CA LEU A 7 6.81 30.26 -13.92
C LEU A 7 8.10 29.42 -13.88
N LEU A 8 8.33 28.57 -14.91
CA LEU A 8 9.58 27.81 -15.06
C LEU A 8 10.78 28.70 -15.39
N ILE A 9 10.62 29.79 -16.14
CA ILE A 9 11.70 30.75 -16.39
C ILE A 9 12.07 31.53 -15.11
N LEU A 10 11.12 31.82 -14.23
CA LEU A 10 11.39 32.46 -12.93
C LEU A 10 11.98 31.50 -11.88
N ILE A 11 11.74 30.18 -12.01
CA ILE A 11 12.30 29.15 -11.11
C ILE A 11 13.67 28.64 -11.62
N CYS A 12 13.93 28.65 -12.93
CA CYS A 12 15.15 28.10 -13.53
C CYS A 12 16.16 29.13 -14.07
N GLY A 13 15.81 30.41 -14.21
CA GLY A 13 16.76 31.48 -14.50
C GLY A 13 17.10 32.22 -13.22
N GLY A 14 18.37 32.22 -12.80
CA GLY A 14 18.87 32.97 -11.63
C GLY A 14 18.70 34.49 -11.76
N GLY A 15 17.46 34.97 -11.70
CA GLY A 15 17.06 36.36 -11.90
C GLY A 15 16.59 37.04 -10.61
N TRP A 16 17.23 36.75 -9.48
CA TRP A 16 16.90 37.35 -8.17
C TRP A 16 18.03 38.23 -7.61
N TYR A 17 18.92 38.74 -8.47
CA TYR A 17 19.98 39.68 -8.07
C TYR A 17 19.97 41.02 -8.83
N TYR A 18 19.08 41.21 -9.81
CA TYR A 18 19.11 42.42 -10.66
C TYR A 18 17.92 43.38 -10.49
N TYR A 19 16.87 42.99 -9.77
CA TYR A 19 15.65 43.81 -9.67
C TYR A 19 15.57 44.72 -8.42
N ASP A 20 16.29 44.39 -7.34
CA ASP A 20 16.20 45.15 -6.07
C ASP A 20 17.23 46.29 -5.90
N ILE A 21 18.31 46.32 -6.70
CA ILE A 21 19.36 47.34 -6.54
C ILE A 21 18.99 48.69 -7.18
N HIS A 22 18.03 48.72 -8.12
CA HIS A 22 17.76 49.93 -8.92
C HIS A 22 16.55 50.77 -8.50
N TYR A 23 15.70 50.32 -7.56
CA TYR A 23 14.55 51.13 -7.08
C TYR A 23 14.61 51.57 -5.60
N ALA A 24 15.67 51.22 -4.86
CA ALA A 24 15.89 51.68 -3.48
C ALA A 24 16.56 53.07 -3.37
N LYS A 25 16.46 53.91 -4.41
CA LYS A 25 16.87 55.32 -4.37
C LYS A 25 15.71 56.25 -4.74
N SER A 26 14.73 56.34 -3.85
CA SER A 26 14.02 57.60 -3.61
C SER A 26 13.35 57.56 -2.25
N SER A 27 14.01 58.20 -1.30
CA SER A 27 13.46 58.67 -0.02
C SER A 27 12.11 59.35 -0.19
N PHE A 28 11.19 59.18 0.76
CA PHE A 28 10.65 60.30 1.55
C PHE A 28 9.87 59.77 2.77
N PHE A 29 10.32 60.18 3.96
CA PHE A 29 9.61 60.02 5.23
C PHE A 29 8.25 60.74 5.18
N LYS A 30 7.20 60.11 5.72
CA LYS A 30 6.15 60.82 6.45
C LYS A 30 5.91 60.15 7.79
N LYS A 31 6.05 60.97 8.83
CA LYS A 31 6.02 60.67 10.27
C LYS A 31 4.57 60.74 10.76
N GLY A 32 4.15 59.77 11.57
CA GLY A 32 2.90 59.84 12.34
C GLY A 32 2.79 58.68 13.35
N SER A 33 3.00 59.01 14.63
CA SER A 33 2.49 58.39 15.89
C SER A 33 2.32 56.85 15.96
N GLU A 34 2.99 56.04 16.80
CA GLU A 34 3.45 56.14 18.20
C GLU A 34 4.74 55.28 18.43
N PRO A 35 5.77 55.69 19.22
CA PRO A 35 7.01 54.89 19.38
C PRO A 35 7.17 54.06 20.68
N GLN A 36 6.46 54.36 21.78
CA GLN A 36 6.88 53.84 23.11
C GLN A 36 6.60 52.35 23.35
N ALA A 37 5.52 51.79 22.81
CA ALA A 37 5.24 50.36 22.91
C ALA A 37 6.13 49.50 21.99
N VAL A 38 6.64 50.11 20.90
CA VAL A 38 7.49 49.44 19.91
C VAL A 38 8.95 49.38 20.38
N GLU A 39 9.47 50.43 21.01
CA GLU A 39 10.83 50.45 21.58
C GLU A 39 10.99 49.44 22.72
N SER A 40 10.05 49.40 23.67
CA SER A 40 10.11 48.45 24.80
C SER A 40 9.99 46.97 24.39
N ALA A 41 9.23 46.67 23.33
CA ALA A 41 9.14 45.33 22.76
C ALA A 41 10.39 44.94 21.94
N LEU A 42 11.02 45.90 21.24
CA LEU A 42 12.27 45.69 20.53
C LEU A 42 13.42 45.36 21.49
N ASP A 43 13.53 46.08 22.60
CA ASP A 43 14.57 45.87 23.61
C ASP A 43 14.46 44.49 24.27
N SER A 44 13.23 44.04 24.55
CA SER A 44 12.97 42.71 25.08
C SER A 44 13.34 41.60 24.08
N LYS A 45 12.99 41.76 22.80
CA LYS A 45 13.32 40.78 21.74
C LYS A 45 14.79 40.72 21.40
N GLN A 46 15.47 41.86 21.43
CA GLN A 46 16.92 41.90 21.26
C GLN A 46 17.62 41.12 22.38
N LEU A 47 17.16 41.26 23.63
CA LEU A 47 17.72 40.57 24.79
C LEU A 47 17.53 39.04 24.71
N GLU A 48 16.35 38.57 24.26
CA GLU A 48 16.11 37.15 23.98
C GLU A 48 17.04 36.59 22.89
N LEU A 49 17.25 37.34 21.80
CA LEU A 49 18.15 36.95 20.71
C LEU A 49 19.61 36.94 21.15
N GLU A 50 20.04 37.89 21.97
CA GLU A 50 21.39 37.92 22.52
C GLU A 50 21.69 36.72 23.43
N GLN A 51 20.70 36.25 24.21
CA GLN A 51 20.82 35.03 24.99
C GLN A 51 20.98 33.80 24.09
N LYS A 52 20.11 33.65 23.09
CA LYS A 52 20.19 32.54 22.12
C LYS A 52 21.48 32.56 21.30
N ALA A 53 21.99 33.74 20.96
CA ALA A 53 23.27 33.90 20.27
C ALA A 53 24.45 33.44 21.13
N LYS A 54 24.41 33.67 22.46
CA LYS A 54 25.42 33.19 23.40
C LYS A 54 25.45 31.66 23.48
N GLU A 55 24.30 31.00 23.36
CA GLU A 55 24.19 29.54 23.32
C GLU A 55 24.72 28.97 22.00
N LEU A 56 24.35 29.57 20.86
CA LEU A 56 24.74 29.09 19.53
C LEU A 56 26.22 29.36 19.19
N PHE A 57 26.78 30.45 19.71
CA PHE A 57 28.16 30.88 19.42
C PHE A 57 28.92 31.27 20.70
N PRO A 58 29.22 30.32 21.62
CA PRO A 58 29.73 30.63 22.96
C PRO A 58 31.06 31.41 22.97
N THR A 59 31.95 31.07 22.04
CA THR A 59 33.33 31.59 21.99
C THR A 59 33.56 32.64 20.90
N LYS A 60 32.54 32.96 20.09
CA LYS A 60 32.70 33.79 18.89
C LYS A 60 31.90 35.09 18.96
N VAL A 61 32.52 36.14 19.52
CA VAL A 61 31.86 37.45 19.77
C VAL A 61 31.36 38.12 18.48
N SER A 62 32.17 38.16 17.42
CA SER A 62 31.79 38.81 16.16
C SER A 62 30.66 38.07 15.42
N GLU A 63 30.65 36.73 15.45
CA GLU A 63 29.57 35.92 14.85
C GLU A 63 28.25 36.08 15.61
N ARG A 64 28.29 36.30 16.94
CA ARG A 64 27.09 36.61 17.75
C ARG A 64 26.44 37.92 17.33
N ALA A 65 27.21 39.00 17.28
CA ALA A 65 26.69 40.32 16.91
C ALA A 65 26.08 40.31 15.50
N ALA A 66 26.79 39.72 14.53
CA ALA A 66 26.31 39.60 13.16
C ALA A 66 25.09 38.68 13.02
N TRP A 67 24.90 37.72 13.92
CA TRP A 67 23.69 36.89 13.94
C TRP A 67 22.50 37.64 14.55
N VAL A 68 22.67 38.32 15.68
CA VAL A 68 21.61 39.14 16.32
C VAL A 68 21.13 40.25 15.39
N GLU A 69 22.05 40.96 14.72
CA GLU A 69 21.72 42.01 13.76
C GLU A 69 20.86 41.48 12.60
N ARG A 70 21.24 40.35 12.01
CA ARG A 70 20.45 39.69 10.95
C ARG A 70 19.06 39.30 11.42
N GLN A 71 18.95 38.77 12.63
CA GLN A 71 17.67 38.34 13.21
C GLN A 71 16.76 39.53 13.53
N MET A 72 17.30 40.64 14.04
CA MET A 72 16.54 41.89 14.28
C MET A 72 16.12 42.57 12.97
N ALA A 73 16.99 42.56 11.94
CA ALA A 73 16.63 43.04 10.61
C ALA A 73 15.48 42.23 10.01
N ALA A 74 15.52 40.90 10.12
CA ALA A 74 14.45 40.03 9.66
C ALA A 74 13.15 40.23 10.44
N TYR A 75 13.21 40.37 11.76
CA TYR A 75 12.06 40.68 12.62
C TYR A 75 11.33 41.97 12.19
N ASN A 76 12.10 43.04 11.94
CA ASN A 76 11.57 44.32 11.48
C ASN A 76 10.97 44.26 10.05
N GLN A 77 11.36 43.27 9.24
CA GLN A 77 10.77 43.07 7.92
C GLN A 77 9.49 42.24 7.99
N ILE A 78 9.40 41.26 8.88
CA ILE A 78 8.19 40.43 9.08
C ILE A 78 6.96 41.28 9.47
N SER A 79 7.17 42.41 10.16
CA SER A 79 6.09 43.33 10.56
C SER A 79 5.48 44.11 9.39
N LYS A 80 6.19 44.22 8.25
CA LYS A 80 5.70 44.87 7.03
C LYS A 80 4.82 43.89 6.26
N VAL A 81 3.52 44.17 6.18
CA VAL A 81 2.56 43.36 5.42
C VAL A 81 2.67 43.73 3.94
N ARG A 82 2.71 42.72 3.07
CA ARG A 82 2.68 42.93 1.61
C ARG A 82 1.31 43.44 1.14
N ASP A 83 1.32 44.34 0.15
CA ASP A 83 0.09 44.85 -0.47
C ASP A 83 -0.77 43.71 -1.03
N GLY A 84 -2.08 43.77 -0.75
CA GLY A 84 -3.05 42.73 -1.16
C GLY A 84 -3.27 41.61 -0.13
N ILE A 85 -2.63 41.67 1.04
CA ILE A 85 -2.85 40.76 2.17
C ILE A 85 -3.62 41.48 3.28
N SER A 86 -4.68 40.86 3.81
CA SER A 86 -5.42 41.40 4.95
C SER A 86 -4.66 41.21 6.27
N PRO A 87 -4.91 42.04 7.30
CA PRO A 87 -4.30 41.89 8.61
C PRO A 87 -4.48 40.49 9.23
N GLU A 88 -5.63 39.86 9.00
CA GLU A 88 -5.98 38.54 9.52
C GLU A 88 -5.15 37.43 8.85
N ILE A 89 -5.00 37.50 7.52
CA ILE A 89 -4.15 36.57 6.76
C ILE A 89 -2.69 36.74 7.17
N ALA A 90 -2.21 37.98 7.29
CA ALA A 90 -0.85 38.26 7.75
C ALA A 90 -0.59 37.72 9.16
N ALA A 91 -1.54 37.89 10.09
CA ALA A 91 -1.44 37.34 11.44
C ALA A 91 -1.37 35.80 11.44
N SER A 92 -2.18 35.14 10.60
CA SER A 92 -2.17 33.68 10.45
C SER A 92 -0.83 33.17 9.88
N ILE A 93 -0.29 33.82 8.85
CA ILE A 93 1.00 33.49 8.24
C ILE A 93 2.15 33.64 9.26
N ARG A 94 2.14 34.73 10.03
CA ARG A 94 3.16 34.96 11.07
C ARG A 94 3.10 33.90 12.16
N LYS A 95 1.90 33.55 12.63
CA LYS A 95 1.70 32.46 13.60
C LYS A 95 2.17 31.11 13.04
N PHE A 96 1.99 30.86 11.75
CA PHE A 96 2.51 29.65 11.10
C PHE A 96 4.04 29.64 11.02
N ALA A 97 4.66 30.75 10.61
CA ALA A 97 6.11 30.89 10.53
C ALA A 97 6.77 30.74 11.91
N ASP A 98 6.18 31.34 12.95
CA ASP A 98 6.67 31.25 14.33
C ASP A 98 6.63 29.82 14.87
N ARG A 99 5.52 29.09 14.65
CA ARG A 99 5.42 27.66 14.99
C ARG A 99 6.49 26.82 14.30
N LYS A 100 6.82 27.13 13.04
CA LYS A 100 7.74 26.33 12.22
C LYS A 100 9.21 26.60 12.56
N TYR A 101 9.55 27.85 12.86
CA TYR A 101 10.91 28.28 13.17
C TYR A 101 10.96 29.22 14.37
N PRO A 102 10.76 28.72 15.61
CA PRO A 102 10.73 29.56 16.80
C PRO A 102 12.04 30.33 17.00
N LEU A 103 11.95 31.66 17.14
CA LEU A 103 13.09 32.56 17.40
C LEU A 103 14.22 32.43 16.34
N ASP A 104 13.88 32.12 15.08
CA ASP A 104 14.77 32.16 13.92
C ASP A 104 14.10 32.99 12.81
N TYR A 105 14.06 34.31 13.04
CA TYR A 105 13.38 35.31 12.24
C TYR A 105 13.90 35.38 10.79
N ASP A 106 15.16 35.04 10.54
CA ASP A 106 15.70 34.95 9.17
C ASP A 106 14.97 33.87 8.36
N LYS A 107 14.78 32.68 8.94
CA LYS A 107 13.95 31.63 8.31
C LYS A 107 12.47 31.95 8.33
N GLN A 108 11.97 32.60 9.39
CA GLN A 108 10.56 33.03 9.41
C GLN A 108 10.28 34.03 8.28
N LEU A 109 11.18 34.96 7.97
CA LEU A 109 11.01 35.94 6.90
C LEU A 109 10.89 35.28 5.52
N ASP A 110 11.71 34.26 5.23
CA ASP A 110 11.59 33.46 4.01
C ASP A 110 10.23 32.73 3.94
N VAL A 111 9.77 32.15 5.05
CA VAL A 111 8.45 31.52 5.13
C VAL A 111 7.32 32.53 4.92
N VAL A 112 7.34 33.65 5.63
CA VAL A 112 6.31 34.71 5.54
C VAL A 112 6.21 35.20 4.10
N SER A 113 7.33 35.51 3.45
CA SER A 113 7.36 35.98 2.07
C SER A 113 6.75 34.99 1.08
N LYS A 114 7.06 33.68 1.22
CA LYS A 114 6.49 32.62 0.37
C LYS A 114 5.00 32.44 0.61
N GLN A 115 4.57 32.48 1.87
CA GLN A 115 3.17 32.31 2.26
C GLN A 115 2.30 33.49 1.81
N GLU A 116 2.79 34.74 1.90
CA GLU A 116 2.07 35.92 1.39
C GLU A 116 1.88 35.87 -0.12
N LEU A 117 2.91 35.50 -0.89
CA LEU A 117 2.79 35.34 -2.34
C LEU A 117 1.79 34.23 -2.71
N ALA A 118 1.81 33.11 -1.99
CA ALA A 118 0.86 32.03 -2.19
C ALA A 118 -0.58 32.42 -1.83
N ALA A 119 -0.76 33.21 -0.77
CA ALA A 119 -2.07 33.73 -0.37
C ALA A 119 -2.66 34.67 -1.46
N ILE A 120 -1.84 35.54 -2.05
CA ILE A 120 -2.26 36.38 -3.20
C ILE A 120 -2.67 35.50 -4.38
N GLY A 121 -1.86 34.49 -4.73
CA GLY A 121 -2.16 33.57 -5.82
C GLY A 121 -3.46 32.78 -5.60
N MET A 122 -3.71 32.35 -4.36
CA MET A 122 -4.95 31.68 -3.97
C MET A 122 -6.16 32.61 -4.13
N LEU A 123 -6.09 33.85 -3.64
CA LEU A 123 -7.18 34.83 -3.76
C LEU A 123 -7.48 35.17 -5.23
N GLN A 124 -6.45 35.28 -6.07
CA GLN A 124 -6.61 35.48 -7.51
C GLN A 124 -7.30 34.29 -8.19
N THR A 125 -6.95 33.06 -7.80
CA THR A 125 -7.57 31.83 -8.32
C THR A 125 -9.04 31.78 -7.98
N ILE A 126 -9.40 32.10 -6.73
CA ILE A 126 -10.80 32.16 -6.26
C ILE A 126 -11.60 33.23 -7.01
N SER A 127 -11.04 34.43 -7.15
CA SER A 127 -11.66 35.52 -7.89
C SER A 127 -11.93 35.14 -9.36
N SER A 128 -10.99 34.42 -9.98
CA SER A 128 -11.11 33.94 -11.36
C SER A 128 -12.18 32.85 -11.54
N ALA A 129 -12.53 32.12 -10.48
CA ALA A 129 -13.53 31.06 -10.50
C ALA A 129 -14.98 31.56 -10.57
N LYS A 130 -15.22 32.88 -10.42
CA LYS A 130 -16.55 33.51 -10.51
C LYS A 130 -17.62 32.87 -9.61
N LEU A 131 -17.21 32.44 -8.41
CA LEU A 131 -18.08 31.82 -7.42
C LEU A 131 -18.88 32.87 -6.64
N GLY A 132 -20.07 32.50 -6.15
CA GLY A 132 -20.85 33.32 -5.23
C GLY A 132 -20.15 33.51 -3.87
N ALA A 133 -20.58 34.49 -3.09
CA ALA A 133 -19.97 34.80 -1.79
C ALA A 133 -20.04 33.61 -0.81
N SER A 134 -21.17 32.90 -0.75
CA SER A 134 -21.33 31.73 0.11
C SER A 134 -20.46 30.54 -0.34
N GLU A 135 -20.29 30.36 -1.65
CA GLU A 135 -19.49 29.26 -2.22
C GLU A 135 -17.99 29.52 -1.98
N THR A 136 -17.60 30.78 -2.13
CA THR A 136 -16.24 31.25 -1.83
C THR A 136 -15.89 31.01 -0.36
N ALA A 137 -16.80 31.35 0.56
CA ALA A 137 -16.60 31.13 1.99
C ALA A 137 -16.47 29.63 2.31
N GLU A 138 -17.27 28.77 1.68
CA GLU A 138 -17.23 27.33 1.90
C GLU A 138 -15.93 26.70 1.39
N ILE A 139 -15.46 27.08 0.21
CA ILE A 139 -14.19 26.60 -0.36
C ILE A 139 -12.99 27.07 0.47
N LEU A 140 -13.00 28.33 0.91
CA LEU A 140 -11.96 28.85 1.81
C LEU A 140 -11.96 28.13 3.16
N SER A 141 -13.15 27.87 3.72
CA SER A 141 -13.29 27.09 4.95
C SER A 141 -12.77 25.66 4.76
N ALA A 142 -13.05 25.02 3.62
CA ALA A 142 -12.53 23.69 3.32
C ALA A 142 -11.01 23.68 3.19
N ALA A 143 -10.43 24.61 2.43
CA ALA A 143 -8.98 24.71 2.22
C ALA A 143 -8.22 24.96 3.55
N SER A 144 -8.81 25.70 4.48
CA SER A 144 -8.20 26.04 5.77
C SER A 144 -8.38 24.99 6.88
N LYS A 145 -9.36 24.07 6.76
CA LYS A 145 -9.77 23.08 7.79
C LYS A 145 -8.59 22.29 8.39
N ASN A 146 -7.53 22.02 7.61
CA ASN A 146 -6.32 21.30 8.04
C ASN A 146 -5.00 21.99 7.66
N MET A 147 -5.04 23.20 7.10
CA MET A 147 -3.86 23.89 6.54
C MET A 147 -3.77 25.35 7.03
N GLU A 148 -4.25 25.64 8.24
CA GLU A 148 -4.32 27.01 8.76
C GLU A 148 -2.95 27.71 8.74
N GLY A 149 -2.85 28.79 7.96
CA GLY A 149 -1.64 29.59 7.78
C GLY A 149 -0.63 29.04 6.75
N ASP A 150 -0.85 27.85 6.20
CA ASP A 150 -0.05 27.26 5.10
C ASP A 150 -0.69 27.51 3.73
N TYR A 151 -0.68 28.76 3.31
CA TYR A 151 -1.18 29.22 2.02
C TYR A 151 -0.45 28.63 0.81
N VAL A 152 0.80 28.18 0.95
CA VAL A 152 1.48 27.42 -0.12
C VAL A 152 0.73 26.13 -0.40
N SER A 153 0.46 25.31 0.61
CA SER A 153 -0.31 24.08 0.46
C SER A 153 -1.76 24.36 0.02
N GLN A 154 -2.41 25.38 0.61
CA GLN A 154 -3.75 25.78 0.20
C GLN A 154 -3.80 26.20 -1.27
N SER A 155 -2.81 26.96 -1.77
CA SER A 155 -2.76 27.42 -3.16
C SER A 155 -2.61 26.28 -4.18
N TYR A 156 -1.92 25.19 -3.82
CA TYR A 156 -1.85 23.99 -4.66
C TYR A 156 -3.17 23.20 -4.66
N ALA A 157 -3.89 23.20 -3.53
CA ALA A 157 -5.14 22.46 -3.38
C ALA A 157 -6.35 23.22 -3.97
N ILE A 158 -6.35 24.56 -3.92
CA ILE A 158 -7.54 25.39 -4.18
C ILE A 158 -8.12 25.16 -5.58
N GLN A 159 -7.29 25.03 -6.60
CA GLN A 159 -7.76 24.78 -7.96
C GLN A 159 -8.46 23.42 -8.05
N LYS A 160 -7.89 22.38 -7.45
CA LYS A 160 -8.50 21.04 -7.42
C LYS A 160 -9.82 21.02 -6.64
N ILE A 161 -9.90 21.77 -5.54
CA ILE A 161 -11.14 21.92 -4.76
C ILE A 161 -12.21 22.64 -5.60
N ILE A 162 -11.85 23.73 -6.29
CA ILE A 162 -12.75 24.46 -7.18
C ILE A 162 -13.25 23.56 -8.32
N ASP A 163 -12.36 22.78 -8.94
CA ASP A 163 -12.71 21.88 -10.05
C ASP A 163 -13.67 20.77 -9.60
N ALA A 164 -13.38 20.15 -8.43
CA ALA A 164 -14.25 19.14 -7.84
C ALA A 164 -15.61 19.73 -7.43
N TYR A 165 -15.62 20.91 -6.82
CA TYR A 165 -16.84 21.62 -6.44
C TYR A 165 -17.72 21.96 -7.64
N ASN A 166 -17.13 22.52 -8.70
CA ASN A 166 -17.84 22.83 -9.94
C ASN A 166 -18.39 21.57 -10.62
N SER A 167 -17.65 20.47 -10.56
CA SER A 167 -18.10 19.17 -11.08
C SER A 167 -19.31 18.65 -10.30
N ILE A 168 -19.27 18.70 -8.97
CA ILE A 168 -20.40 18.37 -8.09
C ILE A 168 -21.62 19.26 -8.40
N LYS A 169 -21.41 20.58 -8.50
CA LYS A 169 -22.46 21.57 -8.81
C LYS A 169 -23.08 21.35 -10.18
N SER A 170 -22.29 21.02 -11.21
CA SER A 170 -22.81 20.75 -12.55
C SER A 170 -23.78 19.56 -12.55
N LYS A 171 -23.48 18.51 -11.77
CA LYS A 171 -24.30 17.31 -11.62
C LYS A 171 -25.54 17.55 -10.76
N ALA A 172 -25.54 18.58 -9.91
CA ALA A 172 -26.70 19.01 -9.12
C ALA A 172 -27.94 19.29 -9.99
N THR A 173 -27.72 19.76 -11.22
CA THR A 173 -28.80 20.05 -12.19
C THR A 173 -29.62 18.82 -12.60
N MET A 174 -29.08 17.61 -12.38
CA MET A 174 -29.67 16.34 -12.78
C MET A 174 -30.20 15.53 -11.58
N MET A 175 -30.31 16.14 -10.40
CA MET A 175 -30.76 15.46 -9.17
C MET A 175 -31.74 16.33 -8.36
N SER A 176 -32.44 15.69 -7.42
CA SER A 176 -33.31 16.40 -6.50
C SER A 176 -32.49 17.25 -5.52
N GLU A 177 -33.06 18.35 -5.04
CA GLU A 177 -32.41 19.22 -4.04
C GLU A 177 -32.06 18.46 -2.75
N ARG A 178 -32.92 17.52 -2.34
CA ARG A 178 -32.67 16.63 -1.20
C ARG A 178 -31.42 15.77 -1.40
N ASP A 179 -31.35 15.04 -2.52
CA ASP A 179 -30.23 14.12 -2.79
C ASP A 179 -28.92 14.90 -2.98
N TYR A 180 -28.98 16.05 -3.63
CA TYR A 180 -27.84 16.96 -3.76
C TYR A 180 -27.31 17.39 -2.39
N ASN A 181 -28.18 17.84 -1.49
CA ASN A 181 -27.75 18.32 -0.19
C ASN A 181 -27.10 17.22 0.66
N ILE A 182 -27.62 15.98 0.59
CA ILE A 182 -27.01 14.82 1.27
C ILE A 182 -25.61 14.53 0.73
N LEU A 183 -25.48 14.42 -0.59
CA LEU A 183 -24.20 14.07 -1.23
C LEU A 183 -23.18 15.20 -1.15
N ARG A 184 -23.60 16.44 -1.33
CA ARG A 184 -22.76 17.64 -1.20
C ARG A 184 -22.17 17.73 0.19
N ARG A 185 -22.97 17.56 1.25
CA ARG A 185 -22.47 17.59 2.63
C ARG A 185 -21.34 16.58 2.83
N LYS A 186 -21.55 15.32 2.42
CA LYS A 186 -20.54 14.26 2.52
C LYS A 186 -19.30 14.55 1.69
N ALA A 187 -19.47 15.06 0.47
CA ALA A 187 -18.36 15.41 -0.41
C ALA A 187 -17.54 16.58 0.15
N MET A 188 -18.17 17.61 0.72
CA MET A 188 -17.49 18.78 1.28
C MET A 188 -16.66 18.46 2.52
N ASP A 189 -17.00 17.42 3.28
CA ASP A 189 -16.16 16.97 4.39
C ASP A 189 -14.82 16.37 3.92
N GLU A 190 -14.82 15.68 2.78
CA GLU A 190 -13.64 15.02 2.20
C GLU A 190 -12.89 15.91 1.20
N ILE A 191 -13.54 16.90 0.59
CA ILE A 191 -12.97 17.69 -0.52
C ILE A 191 -11.69 18.43 -0.13
N ALA A 192 -11.56 18.79 1.15
CA ALA A 192 -10.37 19.44 1.71
C ALA A 192 -9.16 18.50 1.83
N VAL A 193 -9.42 17.19 1.99
CA VAL A 193 -8.41 16.16 2.19
C VAL A 193 -8.04 15.51 0.85
N SER A 194 -9.05 15.15 0.06
CA SER A 194 -8.87 14.54 -1.25
C SER A 194 -10.01 14.96 -2.20
N PRO A 195 -9.83 16.05 -2.97
CA PRO A 195 -10.82 16.51 -3.94
C PRO A 195 -11.21 15.42 -4.96
N GLU A 196 -10.25 14.59 -5.35
CA GLU A 196 -10.43 13.51 -6.32
C GLU A 196 -11.28 12.37 -5.75
N ASN A 197 -11.05 11.96 -4.50
CA ASN A 197 -11.86 10.94 -3.84
C ASN A 197 -13.27 11.46 -3.52
N ALA A 198 -13.38 12.71 -3.06
CA ALA A 198 -14.66 13.36 -2.79
C ALA A 198 -15.55 13.37 -4.05
N LEU A 199 -14.97 13.75 -5.20
CA LEU A 199 -15.68 13.71 -6.47
C LEU A 199 -16.04 12.27 -6.88
N LYS A 200 -15.10 11.32 -6.78
CA LYS A 200 -15.34 9.92 -7.15
C LYS A 200 -16.46 9.29 -6.33
N GLU A 201 -16.49 9.53 -5.02
CA GLU A 201 -17.53 9.00 -4.13
C GLU A 201 -18.88 9.67 -4.39
N PHE A 202 -18.89 11.00 -4.61
CA PHE A 202 -20.08 11.72 -5.04
C PHE A 202 -20.66 11.12 -6.33
N GLU A 203 -19.81 10.86 -7.32
CA GLU A 203 -20.20 10.27 -8.61
C GLU A 203 -20.73 8.85 -8.47
N ARG A 204 -20.10 8.03 -7.63
CA ARG A 204 -20.54 6.67 -7.32
C ARG A 204 -21.94 6.67 -6.74
N GLN A 205 -22.19 7.51 -5.74
CA GLN A 205 -23.48 7.65 -5.08
C GLN A 205 -24.54 8.25 -6.01
N TYR A 206 -24.17 9.28 -6.79
CA TYR A 206 -25.04 9.89 -7.79
C TYR A 206 -25.49 8.88 -8.85
N LEU A 207 -24.55 8.12 -9.44
CA LEU A 207 -24.86 7.11 -10.44
C LEU A 207 -25.73 5.99 -9.85
N ALA A 208 -25.43 5.57 -8.62
CA ALA A 208 -26.24 4.58 -7.93
C ALA A 208 -27.68 5.06 -7.71
N ARG A 209 -27.86 6.33 -7.30
CA ARG A 209 -29.18 6.94 -7.14
C ARG A 209 -29.94 7.05 -8.45
N HIS A 210 -29.26 7.50 -9.52
CA HIS A 210 -29.85 7.57 -10.86
C HIS A 210 -30.32 6.19 -11.31
N ASN A 211 -29.47 5.16 -11.18
CA ASN A 211 -29.81 3.79 -11.52
C ASN A 211 -30.96 3.27 -10.64
N PHE A 212 -30.93 3.52 -9.33
CA PHE A 212 -32.00 3.12 -8.43
C PHE A 212 -33.36 3.67 -8.89
N LEU A 213 -33.44 4.94 -9.31
CA LEU A 213 -34.68 5.56 -9.77
C LEU A 213 -35.11 5.11 -11.17
N THR A 214 -34.15 4.93 -12.09
CA THR A 214 -34.45 4.69 -13.52
C THR A 214 -34.54 3.22 -13.91
N LYS A 215 -34.04 2.30 -13.08
CA LYS A 215 -33.99 0.87 -13.40
C LYS A 215 -35.38 0.31 -13.65
N THR A 216 -35.59 -0.32 -14.80
CA THR A 216 -36.90 -0.84 -15.18
C THR A 216 -37.28 -2.03 -14.31
N ILE A 217 -38.50 -2.02 -13.77
CA ILE A 217 -39.07 -3.11 -12.98
C ILE A 217 -40.33 -3.58 -13.68
N SER A 218 -40.50 -4.90 -13.80
CA SER A 218 -41.72 -5.47 -14.37
C SER A 218 -42.93 -5.06 -13.54
N PRO A 219 -44.00 -4.50 -14.14
CA PRO A 219 -45.22 -4.16 -13.42
C PRO A 219 -45.82 -5.35 -12.66
N ALA A 220 -45.56 -6.57 -13.10
CA ALA A 220 -46.03 -7.81 -12.48
C ALA A 220 -45.42 -8.09 -11.09
N TRP A 221 -44.33 -7.40 -10.72
CA TRP A 221 -43.64 -7.64 -9.43
C TRP A 221 -44.03 -6.68 -8.32
N GLY A 222 -44.90 -5.70 -8.61
CA GLY A 222 -45.21 -4.61 -7.70
C GLY A 222 -44.04 -3.62 -7.52
N ASP A 223 -44.18 -2.68 -6.59
CA ASP A 223 -43.14 -1.70 -6.30
C ASP A 223 -42.04 -2.30 -5.40
N LEU A 224 -40.98 -2.78 -6.03
CA LEU A 224 -39.82 -3.34 -5.31
C LEU A 224 -38.97 -2.26 -4.62
N ARG A 225 -39.17 -0.97 -4.90
CA ARG A 225 -38.44 0.13 -4.26
C ARG A 225 -38.98 0.48 -2.89
N SER A 226 -40.22 0.10 -2.61
CA SER A 226 -40.91 0.41 -1.35
C SER A 226 -40.07 0.04 -0.13
N GLY A 227 -39.91 1.01 0.78
CA GLY A 227 -39.19 0.88 2.04
C GLY A 227 -37.66 0.83 1.95
N ILE A 228 -37.05 0.81 0.75
CA ILE A 228 -35.57 0.77 0.62
C ILE A 228 -34.95 2.08 1.12
N GLU A 229 -35.57 3.21 0.79
CA GLU A 229 -35.09 4.52 1.23
C GLU A 229 -35.18 4.70 2.76
N ASP A 230 -36.10 4.02 3.43
CA ASP A 230 -36.22 4.05 4.90
C ASP A 230 -35.11 3.22 5.57
N ILE A 231 -34.69 2.13 4.93
CA ILE A 231 -33.60 1.26 5.42
C ILE A 231 -32.23 1.93 5.19
N TYR A 232 -32.06 2.58 4.04
CA TYR A 232 -30.78 3.20 3.64
C TYR A 232 -30.98 4.68 3.26
N PRO A 233 -31.26 5.58 4.21
CA PRO A 233 -31.71 6.95 3.91
C PRO A 233 -30.67 7.84 3.23
N GLU A 234 -29.38 7.52 3.34
CA GLU A 234 -28.30 8.34 2.78
C GLU A 234 -27.21 7.52 2.05
N ASP A 235 -27.44 6.23 1.80
CA ASP A 235 -26.51 5.35 1.08
C ASP A 235 -27.16 4.80 -0.19
N PHE A 236 -26.97 5.54 -1.28
CA PHE A 236 -27.63 5.24 -2.55
C PHE A 236 -27.04 4.02 -3.24
N VAL A 237 -25.78 3.66 -2.94
CA VAL A 237 -25.18 2.41 -3.39
C VAL A 237 -25.86 1.22 -2.71
N ALA A 238 -26.10 1.29 -1.39
CA ALA A 238 -26.84 0.27 -0.67
C ALA A 238 -28.30 0.16 -1.14
N GLN A 239 -28.95 1.29 -1.44
CA GLN A 239 -30.29 1.30 -2.03
C GLN A 239 -30.33 0.55 -3.38
N LEU A 240 -29.39 0.83 -4.29
CA LEU A 240 -29.31 0.14 -5.58
C LEU A 240 -29.00 -1.36 -5.41
N ALA A 241 -28.07 -1.72 -4.54
CA ALA A 241 -27.73 -3.12 -4.29
C ALA A 241 -28.93 -3.92 -3.76
N GLU A 242 -29.69 -3.35 -2.83
CA GLU A 242 -30.90 -3.98 -2.30
C GLU A 242 -32.00 -4.08 -3.37
N LEU A 243 -32.15 -3.06 -4.23
CA LEU A 243 -33.07 -3.15 -5.37
C LEU A 243 -32.68 -4.25 -6.35
N ASP A 244 -31.39 -4.37 -6.66
CA ASP A 244 -30.86 -5.39 -7.57
C ASP A 244 -31.06 -6.79 -7.02
N LYS A 245 -30.85 -6.96 -5.73
CA LYS A 245 -31.14 -8.20 -5.01
C LYS A 245 -32.63 -8.56 -5.08
N ARG A 246 -33.55 -7.60 -4.90
CA ARG A 246 -34.99 -7.83 -5.02
C ARG A 246 -35.39 -8.21 -6.46
N ILE A 247 -34.83 -7.54 -7.47
CA ILE A 247 -35.06 -7.84 -8.89
C ILE A 247 -34.52 -9.23 -9.24
N GLN A 248 -33.29 -9.55 -8.83
CA GLN A 248 -32.71 -10.88 -9.02
C GLN A 248 -33.53 -11.97 -8.34
N GLY A 249 -34.07 -11.71 -7.15
CA GLY A 249 -35.00 -12.61 -6.47
C GLY A 249 -36.27 -12.89 -7.27
N LYS A 250 -36.81 -11.89 -8.00
CA LYS A 250 -37.98 -12.07 -8.88
C LYS A 250 -37.63 -12.75 -10.20
N LEU A 251 -36.46 -12.46 -10.78
CA LEU A 251 -35.96 -13.11 -11.99
C LEU A 251 -35.66 -14.60 -11.77
N ALA A 252 -35.08 -14.96 -10.62
CA ALA A 252 -34.87 -16.35 -10.23
C ALA A 252 -36.20 -17.10 -10.01
N GLY A 253 -37.29 -16.38 -9.69
CA GLY A 253 -38.65 -16.92 -9.62
C GLY A 253 -39.24 -17.39 -10.96
N GLY A 254 -38.56 -17.16 -12.09
CA GLY A 254 -38.86 -17.74 -13.40
C GLY A 254 -37.77 -18.73 -13.83
N GLY A 255 -37.76 -19.92 -13.22
CA GLY A 255 -36.98 -21.05 -13.74
C GLY A 255 -35.50 -21.10 -13.34
N ALA A 256 -35.16 -20.86 -12.07
CA ALA A 256 -34.00 -21.47 -11.41
C ALA A 256 -34.23 -21.37 -9.90
N SER A 257 -34.32 -22.49 -9.18
CA SER A 257 -34.58 -22.46 -7.74
C SER A 257 -33.40 -21.84 -6.98
N VAL A 258 -33.44 -20.52 -6.78
CA VAL A 258 -32.74 -19.87 -5.68
C VAL A 258 -33.66 -20.00 -4.48
N ILE A 259 -33.32 -20.89 -3.55
CA ILE A 259 -33.99 -20.97 -2.26
C ILE A 259 -33.73 -19.66 -1.52
N SER A 260 -34.75 -18.82 -1.45
CA SER A 260 -34.88 -17.74 -0.47
C SER A 260 -35.09 -18.40 0.90
N LEU A 261 -34.17 -18.20 1.84
CA LEU A 261 -34.36 -18.48 3.25
C LEU A 261 -35.36 -17.46 3.86
N ALA A 262 -36.63 -17.71 3.59
CA ALA A 262 -37.75 -17.37 4.46
C ALA A 262 -38.51 -18.67 4.75
N SER A 263 -37.78 -19.63 5.31
CA SER A 263 -38.24 -20.71 6.17
C SER A 263 -37.03 -21.59 6.41
N GLU A 264 -36.78 -21.95 7.67
CA GLU A 264 -36.00 -23.12 8.01
C GLU A 264 -36.65 -24.34 7.35
N LYS A 265 -36.25 -24.63 6.12
CA LYS A 265 -36.13 -25.99 5.64
C LYS A 265 -34.66 -26.17 5.32
N THR A 266 -33.92 -26.60 6.33
CA THR A 266 -32.72 -27.39 6.14
C THR A 266 -32.96 -28.32 4.96
N ASP A 267 -32.15 -28.21 3.92
CA ASP A 267 -32.19 -29.19 2.83
C ASP A 267 -31.88 -30.55 3.46
N SER A 268 -32.90 -31.41 3.52
CA SER A 268 -32.88 -32.69 4.24
C SER A 268 -31.92 -33.71 3.62
N ARG A 269 -31.23 -33.34 2.54
CA ARG A 269 -30.24 -34.16 1.84
C ARG A 269 -28.84 -34.11 2.49
N VAL A 270 -28.61 -33.23 3.47
CA VAL A 270 -27.26 -32.99 4.01
C VAL A 270 -27.25 -32.96 5.55
N ASP A 271 -26.91 -34.09 6.16
CA ASP A 271 -26.55 -34.20 7.59
C ASP A 271 -25.29 -33.38 7.97
N ALA A 272 -24.48 -32.98 6.98
CA ALA A 272 -23.28 -32.14 7.19
C ALA A 272 -23.58 -30.82 7.91
N ASN A 273 -24.83 -30.37 7.90
CA ASN A 273 -25.27 -29.10 8.49
C ASN A 273 -24.91 -28.93 9.97
N LYS A 274 -24.78 -30.03 10.72
CA LYS A 274 -24.44 -30.02 12.14
C LYS A 274 -22.94 -30.17 12.43
N SER A 275 -22.15 -30.52 11.41
CA SER A 275 -20.70 -30.72 11.53
C SER A 275 -19.88 -29.47 11.18
N LEU A 276 -20.53 -28.42 10.66
CA LEU A 276 -19.92 -27.18 10.16
C LEU A 276 -20.06 -26.04 11.16
N TYR A 277 -18.94 -25.40 11.48
CA TYR A 277 -18.89 -24.30 12.44
C TYR A 277 -18.16 -23.10 11.85
N PRO A 278 -18.76 -21.89 11.85
CA PRO A 278 -18.06 -20.68 11.47
C PRO A 278 -17.06 -20.27 12.56
N CYS A 279 -15.88 -19.79 12.14
CA CYS A 279 -14.83 -19.23 12.98
C CYS A 279 -14.50 -17.84 12.43
N MET A 280 -14.93 -16.79 13.14
CA MET A 280 -14.70 -15.40 12.72
C MET A 280 -13.39 -14.85 13.30
N LEU A 281 -12.60 -14.19 12.46
CA LEU A 281 -11.46 -13.35 12.85
C LEU A 281 -11.68 -11.91 12.36
N ASP A 282 -10.89 -10.96 12.86
CA ASP A 282 -11.02 -9.53 12.54
C ASP A 282 -10.92 -9.21 11.04
N ASP A 283 -10.28 -10.09 10.26
CA ASP A 283 -10.02 -9.93 8.83
C ASP A 283 -10.86 -10.87 7.93
N GLY A 284 -11.86 -11.54 8.51
CA GLY A 284 -12.83 -12.35 7.78
C GLY A 284 -13.23 -13.64 8.50
N GLY A 285 -14.24 -14.31 7.94
CA GLY A 285 -14.70 -15.60 8.43
C GLY A 285 -13.99 -16.80 7.81
N TYR A 286 -13.93 -17.87 8.59
CA TYR A 286 -13.50 -19.20 8.20
C TYR A 286 -14.58 -20.19 8.62
N PHE A 287 -14.51 -21.43 8.13
CA PHE A 287 -15.26 -22.50 8.77
C PHE A 287 -14.41 -23.72 9.04
N CYS A 288 -14.86 -24.46 10.04
CA CYS A 288 -14.23 -25.64 10.59
C CYS A 288 -15.23 -26.80 10.49
N VAL A 289 -14.73 -28.02 10.29
CA VAL A 289 -15.58 -29.21 10.15
C VAL A 289 -15.09 -30.34 11.02
N PHE A 290 -15.98 -30.92 11.82
CA PHE A 290 -15.69 -32.15 12.54
C PHE A 290 -15.79 -33.34 11.58
N ALA A 291 -14.73 -34.14 11.51
CA ALA A 291 -14.66 -35.32 10.66
C ALA A 291 -13.98 -36.48 11.38
N SER A 292 -14.49 -37.69 11.15
CA SER A 292 -13.89 -38.90 11.68
C SER A 292 -12.88 -39.48 10.69
N ILE A 293 -11.60 -39.44 11.04
CA ILE A 293 -10.48 -39.87 10.21
C ILE A 293 -9.83 -41.09 10.87
N LYS A 294 -9.81 -42.23 10.16
CA LYS A 294 -9.25 -43.49 10.66
C LYS A 294 -9.78 -43.87 12.05
N GLY A 295 -11.07 -43.60 12.30
CA GLY A 295 -11.74 -43.90 13.58
C GLY A 295 -11.44 -42.93 14.73
N LYS A 296 -10.82 -41.78 14.45
CA LYS A 296 -10.61 -40.69 15.42
C LYS A 296 -11.23 -39.41 14.90
N ASP A 297 -11.91 -38.67 15.77
CA ASP A 297 -12.51 -37.39 15.41
C ASP A 297 -11.49 -36.26 15.49
N PHE A 298 -11.48 -35.43 14.45
CA PHE A 298 -10.67 -34.22 14.37
C PHE A 298 -11.53 -33.04 13.95
N LEU A 299 -11.13 -31.85 14.37
CA LEU A 299 -11.60 -30.62 13.75
C LEU A 299 -10.67 -30.29 12.57
N VAL A 300 -11.21 -30.31 11.36
CA VAL A 300 -10.50 -29.98 10.13
C VAL A 300 -10.72 -28.50 9.81
N VAL A 301 -9.63 -27.78 9.60
CA VAL A 301 -9.63 -26.33 9.40
C VAL A 301 -8.71 -25.92 8.24
N PRO A 302 -8.91 -24.74 7.62
CA PRO A 302 -7.95 -24.21 6.66
C PRO A 302 -6.59 -23.94 7.34
N SER A 303 -5.48 -24.33 6.72
CA SER A 303 -4.13 -24.06 7.24
C SER A 303 -3.86 -22.55 7.43
N LEU A 304 -4.48 -21.72 6.58
CA LEU A 304 -4.41 -20.26 6.67
C LEU A 304 -5.02 -19.71 7.98
N LEU A 305 -6.08 -20.33 8.50
CA LEU A 305 -6.69 -19.95 9.79
C LEU A 305 -5.68 -20.14 10.92
N ILE A 306 -5.00 -21.29 10.95
CA ILE A 306 -3.98 -21.61 11.95
C ILE A 306 -2.83 -20.60 11.91
N GLN A 307 -2.38 -20.21 10.71
CA GLN A 307 -1.32 -19.21 10.59
C GLN A 307 -1.71 -17.83 11.14
N LYS A 308 -2.98 -17.44 10.97
CA LYS A 308 -3.49 -16.17 11.50
C LYS A 308 -3.62 -16.20 13.01
N ILE A 309 -4.07 -17.32 13.58
CA ILE A 309 -4.14 -17.51 15.02
C ILE A 309 -2.72 -17.48 15.61
N GLY A 310 -1.78 -18.24 15.03
CA GLY A 310 -0.37 -18.22 15.44
C GLY A 310 -0.10 -18.77 16.85
N GLU A 311 -1.06 -19.49 17.44
CA GLU A 311 -1.00 -20.11 18.77
C GLU A 311 -0.68 -21.62 18.65
N ASP A 312 -0.03 -22.21 19.64
CA ASP A 312 0.36 -23.64 19.62
C ASP A 312 -0.84 -24.61 19.74
N SER A 313 -1.99 -24.11 20.19
CA SER A 313 -3.23 -24.85 20.34
C SER A 313 -4.42 -24.06 19.80
N PHE A 314 -5.47 -24.77 19.43
CA PHE A 314 -6.71 -24.17 18.95
C PHE A 314 -7.71 -24.07 20.09
N SER A 315 -8.22 -22.87 20.37
CA SER A 315 -9.33 -22.67 21.32
C SER A 315 -10.67 -22.92 20.64
N PHE A 316 -11.41 -23.91 21.12
CA PHE A 316 -12.75 -24.24 20.61
C PHE A 316 -13.79 -23.15 20.90
N SER A 317 -13.50 -22.20 21.80
CA SER A 317 -14.35 -21.03 22.04
C SER A 317 -14.54 -20.17 20.79
N ARG A 318 -13.60 -20.24 19.83
CA ARG A 318 -13.66 -19.55 18.54
C ARG A 318 -14.81 -20.04 17.66
N ILE A 319 -15.36 -21.22 17.96
CA ILE A 319 -16.51 -21.82 17.27
C ILE A 319 -17.68 -22.10 18.23
N GLY A 320 -17.71 -21.43 19.39
CA GLY A 320 -18.79 -21.56 20.37
C GLY A 320 -18.78 -22.85 21.20
N LEU A 321 -17.65 -23.56 21.24
CA LEU A 321 -17.47 -24.78 22.02
C LEU A 321 -16.42 -24.59 23.14
N SER A 322 -16.34 -25.53 24.08
CA SER A 322 -15.37 -25.48 25.18
C SER A 322 -14.15 -26.37 24.90
N GLY A 323 -13.00 -26.00 25.47
CA GLY A 323 -11.77 -26.79 25.41
C GLY A 323 -10.72 -26.27 24.43
N THR A 324 -9.58 -26.97 24.40
CA THR A 324 -8.44 -26.66 23.54
C THR A 324 -7.90 -27.95 22.92
N GLY A 325 -7.40 -27.84 21.70
CA GLY A 325 -6.85 -28.97 20.95
C GLY A 325 -5.46 -28.69 20.42
N ASP A 326 -4.62 -29.72 20.37
CA ASP A 326 -3.33 -29.66 19.69
C ASP A 326 -3.57 -29.51 18.18
N ILE A 327 -2.83 -28.60 17.55
CA ILE A 327 -2.92 -28.35 16.10
C ILE A 327 -1.86 -29.19 15.38
N HIS A 328 -2.22 -29.76 14.24
CA HIS A 328 -1.30 -30.43 13.33
C HIS A 328 -1.44 -29.86 11.91
N MET A 329 -0.29 -29.58 11.29
CA MET A 329 -0.21 -29.01 9.95
C MET A 329 0.56 -29.93 9.00
N SER A 330 0.14 -29.97 7.74
CA SER A 330 0.80 -30.74 6.68
C SER A 330 1.82 -29.89 5.93
N THR A 331 2.79 -30.54 5.30
CA THR A 331 3.69 -29.91 4.31
C THR A 331 3.11 -29.96 2.88
N ASN A 332 2.05 -30.75 2.66
CA ASN A 332 1.49 -31.07 1.34
C ASN A 332 0.01 -30.70 1.16
N SER A 333 -0.71 -30.43 2.25
CA SER A 333 -2.14 -30.09 2.24
C SER A 333 -2.42 -28.66 2.71
N PRO A 334 -3.34 -27.91 2.05
CA PRO A 334 -3.80 -26.59 2.52
C PRO A 334 -4.73 -26.65 3.75
N LEU A 335 -4.89 -27.82 4.36
CA LEU A 335 -5.70 -28.04 5.55
C LEU A 335 -4.82 -28.18 6.79
N ALA A 336 -5.44 -28.08 7.95
CA ALA A 336 -4.93 -28.41 9.27
C ALA A 336 -5.94 -29.30 10.00
N ILE A 337 -5.46 -30.16 10.90
CA ILE A 337 -6.30 -30.94 11.79
C ILE A 337 -6.02 -30.55 13.23
N VAL A 338 -7.05 -30.56 14.06
CA VAL A 338 -6.96 -30.22 15.47
C VAL A 338 -7.55 -31.38 16.28
N ASP A 339 -6.82 -31.81 17.29
CA ASP A 339 -7.28 -32.86 18.22
C ASP A 339 -8.51 -32.36 18.98
N VAL A 340 -9.57 -33.18 19.00
CA VAL A 340 -10.81 -32.81 19.69
C VAL A 340 -10.72 -33.17 21.18
N PRO A 341 -11.13 -32.27 22.10
CA PRO A 341 -11.16 -32.57 23.52
C PRO A 341 -12.08 -33.76 23.83
N LYS A 342 -11.68 -34.60 24.80
CA LYS A 342 -12.54 -35.69 25.27
C LYS A 342 -13.81 -35.14 25.89
N GLY A 343 -14.96 -35.68 25.49
CA GLY A 343 -16.27 -35.34 26.07
C GLY A 343 -16.96 -34.12 25.43
N SER A 344 -16.43 -33.57 24.33
CA SER A 344 -17.14 -32.57 23.54
C SER A 344 -18.33 -33.20 22.80
N GLU A 345 -19.49 -32.55 22.82
CA GLU A 345 -20.64 -32.95 22.01
C GLU A 345 -20.58 -32.26 20.63
N PHE A 346 -20.39 -33.05 19.59
CA PHE A 346 -20.37 -32.62 18.19
C PHE A 346 -20.80 -33.78 17.29
N GLU A 347 -21.22 -33.47 16.07
CA GLU A 347 -21.50 -34.49 15.05
C GLU A 347 -20.38 -34.50 14.00
N SER A 348 -19.71 -35.63 13.83
CA SER A 348 -18.70 -35.83 12.78
C SER A 348 -19.37 -36.16 11.45
N ILE A 349 -18.91 -35.52 10.38
CA ILE A 349 -19.31 -35.88 9.02
C ILE A 349 -18.64 -37.18 8.59
N ARG A 350 -19.38 -38.03 7.87
CA ARG A 350 -18.84 -39.24 7.26
C ARG A 350 -17.99 -38.90 6.04
N LEU A 351 -16.79 -39.47 5.98
CA LEU A 351 -15.88 -39.35 4.85
C LEU A 351 -16.15 -40.43 3.81
N ALA A 352 -15.89 -40.10 2.55
CA ALA A 352 -15.87 -41.05 1.45
C ALA A 352 -14.77 -42.10 1.61
N ASP A 353 -14.98 -43.30 1.03
CA ASP A 353 -13.98 -44.37 0.92
C ASP A 353 -12.92 -44.03 -0.13
N GLY A 354 -12.05 -43.11 0.25
CA GLY A 354 -10.82 -42.78 -0.41
C GLY A 354 -10.83 -42.16 -1.81
N LYS A 355 -9.70 -41.54 -2.18
CA LYS A 355 -9.45 -40.84 -3.44
C LYS A 355 -9.70 -41.75 -4.64
N GLY A 356 -9.43 -43.05 -4.51
CA GLY A 356 -9.64 -44.05 -5.56
C GLY A 356 -11.08 -44.05 -6.09
N ALA A 357 -12.08 -43.98 -5.21
CA ALA A 357 -13.49 -44.07 -5.57
C ALA A 357 -13.99 -42.88 -6.42
N TYR A 358 -13.34 -41.72 -6.29
CA TYR A 358 -13.76 -40.46 -6.94
C TYR A 358 -12.72 -39.92 -7.94
N SER A 359 -11.66 -40.70 -8.22
CA SER A 359 -10.56 -40.30 -9.12
C SER A 359 -10.85 -40.52 -10.61
N LYS A 360 -11.87 -41.32 -10.95
CA LYS A 360 -12.27 -41.63 -12.33
C LYS A 360 -13.78 -41.69 -12.43
N GLY A 361 -14.33 -41.13 -13.51
CA GLY A 361 -15.78 -41.08 -13.76
C GLY A 361 -16.39 -39.70 -13.51
N THR A 362 -17.71 -39.61 -13.58
CA THR A 362 -18.47 -38.38 -13.37
C THR A 362 -19.44 -38.56 -12.20
N PHE A 363 -19.35 -37.66 -11.23
CA PHE A 363 -20.17 -37.67 -10.02
C PHE A 363 -20.85 -36.32 -9.84
N ASP A 364 -22.14 -36.32 -9.53
CA ASP A 364 -22.85 -35.12 -9.11
C ASP A 364 -22.43 -34.79 -7.68
N VAL A 365 -21.97 -33.56 -7.46
CA VAL A 365 -21.47 -33.11 -6.15
C VAL A 365 -22.07 -31.77 -5.78
N MET A 366 -22.20 -31.54 -4.48
CA MET A 366 -22.55 -30.26 -3.89
C MET A 366 -21.31 -29.60 -3.29
N LEU A 367 -21.17 -28.29 -3.51
CA LEU A 367 -20.22 -27.44 -2.83
C LEU A 367 -20.91 -26.75 -1.68
N LEU A 368 -20.45 -26.95 -0.44
CA LEU A 368 -21.06 -26.38 0.76
C LEU A 368 -20.04 -25.52 1.53
N GLY A 369 -20.44 -24.31 1.89
CA GLY A 369 -19.64 -23.43 2.75
C GLY A 369 -20.45 -22.23 3.24
N PHE A 370 -19.76 -21.11 3.50
CA PHE A 370 -20.38 -19.88 4.00
C PHE A 370 -20.04 -18.69 3.10
N ASP A 371 -20.98 -17.76 2.95
CA ASP A 371 -20.73 -16.44 2.39
C ASP A 371 -20.10 -15.49 3.42
N ASP A 372 -19.64 -14.33 2.97
CA ASP A 372 -19.00 -13.29 3.78
C ASP A 372 -19.86 -12.76 4.95
N THR A 373 -21.19 -12.94 4.88
CA THR A 373 -22.13 -12.67 5.97
C THR A 373 -22.30 -13.82 6.96
N ALA A 374 -21.47 -14.87 6.84
CA ALA A 374 -21.54 -16.11 7.59
C ALA A 374 -22.87 -16.89 7.37
N LYS A 375 -23.54 -16.69 6.23
CA LYS A 375 -24.69 -17.52 5.83
C LYS A 375 -24.23 -18.70 5.01
N LYS A 376 -24.85 -19.85 5.26
CA LYS A 376 -24.55 -21.09 4.52
C LYS A 376 -24.99 -20.96 3.06
N ILE A 377 -24.16 -21.46 2.17
CA ILE A 377 -24.42 -21.48 0.73
C ILE A 377 -24.03 -22.82 0.12
N VAL A 378 -24.82 -23.23 -0.87
CA VAL A 378 -24.68 -24.51 -1.57
C VAL A 378 -24.67 -24.25 -3.07
N PHE A 379 -23.74 -24.88 -3.78
CA PHE A 379 -23.70 -24.89 -5.24
C PHE A 379 -23.73 -26.31 -5.77
N ASP A 380 -24.49 -26.53 -6.84
CA ASP A 380 -24.39 -27.77 -7.61
C ASP A 380 -23.16 -27.72 -8.51
N ALA A 381 -22.44 -28.85 -8.57
CA ALA A 381 -21.25 -29.04 -9.37
C ALA A 381 -21.14 -30.52 -9.80
N SER A 382 -20.12 -30.82 -10.59
CA SER A 382 -19.79 -32.19 -10.98
C SER A 382 -18.30 -32.44 -10.76
N LEU A 383 -17.96 -33.63 -10.27
CA LEU A 383 -16.59 -34.09 -10.23
C LEU A 383 -16.35 -35.01 -11.43
N VAL A 384 -15.48 -34.61 -12.35
CA VAL A 384 -15.15 -35.33 -13.57
C VAL A 384 -13.68 -35.74 -13.51
N ASP A 385 -13.41 -37.04 -13.41
CA ASP A 385 -12.08 -37.63 -13.28
C ASP A 385 -11.22 -36.98 -12.18
N GLY A 386 -11.86 -36.71 -11.04
CA GLY A 386 -11.25 -36.07 -9.88
C GLY A 386 -11.08 -34.55 -9.99
N GLU A 387 -11.49 -33.93 -11.08
CA GLU A 387 -11.51 -32.47 -11.26
C GLU A 387 -12.91 -31.89 -11.08
N LEU A 388 -12.99 -30.76 -10.37
CA LEU A 388 -14.25 -30.09 -10.14
C LEU A 388 -14.68 -29.29 -11.37
N ARG A 389 -15.94 -29.45 -11.78
CA ARG A 389 -16.60 -28.72 -12.87
C ARG A 389 -17.83 -28.02 -12.30
N TYR A 390 -17.94 -26.73 -12.56
CA TYR A 390 -19.05 -25.90 -12.10
C TYR A 390 -19.32 -24.80 -13.14
N SER A 391 -20.49 -24.16 -13.05
CA SER A 391 -20.88 -23.12 -14.01
C SER A 391 -20.10 -21.81 -13.77
N ALA A 392 -20.01 -20.96 -14.80
CA ALA A 392 -19.40 -19.63 -14.71
C ALA A 392 -20.04 -18.74 -13.61
N ASN A 393 -21.31 -18.97 -13.28
CA ASN A 393 -21.99 -18.25 -12.19
C ASN A 393 -21.45 -18.65 -10.81
N VAL A 394 -21.09 -19.93 -10.63
CA VAL A 394 -20.44 -20.40 -9.41
C VAL A 394 -19.03 -19.83 -9.34
N GLU A 395 -18.29 -19.87 -10.46
CA GLU A 395 -16.95 -19.28 -10.57
C GLU A 395 -16.91 -17.80 -10.15
N ALA A 396 -17.84 -16.98 -10.66
CA ALA A 396 -17.94 -15.57 -10.29
C ALA A 396 -18.20 -15.34 -8.79
N LYS A 397 -18.99 -16.21 -8.15
CA LYS A 397 -19.28 -16.12 -6.71
C LYS A 397 -18.12 -16.59 -5.83
N LEU A 398 -17.37 -17.60 -6.28
CA LEU A 398 -16.19 -18.11 -5.57
C LEU A 398 -15.11 -17.04 -5.39
N GLY A 399 -15.00 -16.10 -6.34
CA GLY A 399 -14.02 -15.02 -6.32
C GLY A 399 -14.34 -13.84 -5.41
N LEU A 400 -15.61 -13.61 -5.06
CA LEU A 400 -16.07 -12.35 -4.44
C LEU A 400 -16.61 -12.53 -3.02
N ASP A 401 -17.37 -13.60 -2.72
CA ASP A 401 -18.31 -13.59 -1.58
C ASP A 401 -18.13 -14.76 -0.59
N MET A 402 -17.08 -15.60 -0.72
CA MET A 402 -16.93 -16.82 0.08
C MET A 402 -16.08 -16.65 1.35
N LEU A 403 -16.37 -17.40 2.42
CA LEU A 403 -15.48 -17.62 3.56
C LEU A 403 -14.66 -18.91 3.40
N GLY A 404 -13.35 -18.78 3.27
CA GLY A 404 -12.42 -19.91 3.33
C GLY A 404 -12.59 -20.96 2.22
N ASN A 405 -12.40 -22.24 2.60
CA ASN A 405 -12.50 -23.41 1.70
C ASN A 405 -13.97 -23.75 1.39
N LEU A 406 -14.25 -24.78 0.60
CA LEU A 406 -15.59 -25.35 0.41
C LEU A 406 -15.55 -26.86 0.65
N LEU A 407 -16.61 -27.42 1.21
CA LEU A 407 -16.80 -28.88 1.25
C LEU A 407 -17.29 -29.38 -0.10
N VAL A 408 -16.79 -30.55 -0.52
CA VAL A 408 -17.27 -31.24 -1.72
C VAL A 408 -17.95 -32.52 -1.27
N ILE A 409 -19.27 -32.57 -1.44
CA ILE A 409 -20.15 -33.62 -0.91
C ILE A 409 -20.76 -34.36 -2.10
N ASP A 410 -20.77 -35.70 -2.07
CA ASP A 410 -21.50 -36.49 -3.07
C ASP A 410 -23.01 -36.23 -2.95
N SER A 411 -23.65 -35.81 -4.07
CA SER A 411 -25.05 -35.38 -4.04
C SER A 411 -26.04 -36.51 -3.75
N LYS A 412 -25.68 -37.77 -3.98
CA LYS A 412 -26.56 -38.93 -3.81
C LYS A 412 -26.44 -39.54 -2.42
N SER A 413 -25.21 -39.69 -1.94
CA SER A 413 -24.90 -40.38 -0.68
C SER A 413 -24.70 -39.44 0.50
N GLY A 414 -24.47 -38.14 0.25
CA GLY A 414 -24.25 -37.14 1.29
C GLY A 414 -22.90 -37.27 2.01
N VAL A 415 -21.99 -38.14 1.53
CA VAL A 415 -20.67 -38.32 2.12
C VAL A 415 -19.71 -37.22 1.69
N LEU A 416 -18.79 -36.85 2.57
CA LEU A 416 -17.78 -35.85 2.29
C LEU A 416 -16.62 -36.44 1.49
N ILE A 417 -16.44 -35.96 0.26
CA ILE A 417 -15.38 -36.42 -0.66
C ILE A 417 -14.05 -35.70 -0.36
N GLY A 418 -14.13 -34.39 -0.11
CA GLY A 418 -12.96 -33.53 -0.06
C GLY A 418 -13.28 -32.08 0.25
N PHE A 419 -12.25 -31.25 0.09
CA PHE A 419 -12.37 -29.80 0.14
C PHE A 419 -11.99 -29.21 -1.20
N PHE A 420 -12.75 -28.22 -1.64
CA PHE A 420 -12.28 -27.28 -2.63
C PHE A 420 -11.58 -26.14 -1.87
N ALA A 421 -10.28 -26.31 -1.65
CA ALA A 421 -9.49 -25.53 -0.72
C ALA A 421 -8.76 -24.39 -1.41
N GLN A 422 -8.70 -23.23 -0.75
CA GLN A 422 -7.97 -22.08 -1.24
C GLN A 422 -6.47 -22.40 -1.32
N ILE A 423 -5.88 -22.13 -2.47
CA ILE A 423 -4.44 -22.24 -2.66
C ILE A 423 -3.80 -20.93 -2.16
N PRO A 424 -2.72 -21.01 -1.36
CA PRO A 424 -1.86 -19.86 -1.07
C PRO A 424 -1.60 -19.06 -2.35
N ASP A 425 -1.68 -17.73 -2.25
CA ASP A 425 -0.99 -16.91 -3.24
C ASP A 425 0.48 -17.37 -3.27
N SER A 426 1.04 -17.53 -4.47
CA SER A 426 2.47 -17.78 -4.69
C SER A 426 3.39 -16.69 -4.11
N GLY A 427 2.86 -15.74 -3.34
CA GLY A 427 3.63 -14.83 -2.54
C GLY A 427 4.23 -13.68 -3.33
N VAL A 428 3.71 -13.40 -4.52
CA VAL A 428 4.19 -12.27 -5.33
C VAL A 428 3.39 -11.00 -4.99
N LYS A 429 2.19 -11.14 -4.42
CA LYS A 429 1.57 -10.08 -3.61
C LYS A 429 2.21 -9.95 -2.21
N GLY A 430 3.26 -10.75 -1.91
CA GLY A 430 3.84 -10.97 -0.59
C GLY A 430 4.66 -9.83 0.01
N TYR A 431 4.52 -8.60 -0.46
CA TYR A 431 4.94 -7.44 0.32
C TYR A 431 3.78 -7.11 1.26
N ARG A 432 3.70 -7.72 2.46
CA ARG A 432 2.87 -7.15 3.54
C ARG A 432 3.58 -5.85 3.93
N ILE A 433 3.14 -4.65 3.49
CA ILE A 433 1.95 -3.89 3.91
C ILE A 433 1.82 -3.95 5.43
N GLY A 434 2.62 -3.11 6.09
CA GLY A 434 2.65 -2.94 7.55
C GLY A 434 3.66 -1.85 7.90
N ASP A 435 4.89 -1.97 7.38
CA ASP A 435 5.99 -1.06 7.76
C ASP A 435 6.61 -0.27 6.60
N TYR A 436 6.14 -0.43 5.36
CA TYR A 436 6.78 0.22 4.21
C TYR A 436 5.81 1.02 3.34
N LYS A 437 6.07 2.34 3.28
CA LYS A 437 5.59 3.26 2.23
C LYS A 437 6.06 2.83 0.81
N ASP A 438 6.96 1.85 0.74
CA ASP A 438 7.76 1.57 -0.45
C ASP A 438 7.10 0.63 -1.47
N PHE A 439 6.02 -0.11 -1.14
CA PHE A 439 5.33 -0.88 -2.19
C PHE A 439 4.54 0.04 -3.14
N ALA A 440 3.91 1.11 -2.62
CA ALA A 440 3.27 2.11 -3.47
C ALA A 440 4.29 2.89 -4.30
N TYR A 441 5.43 3.24 -3.69
CA TYR A 441 6.58 3.82 -4.37
C TYR A 441 7.11 2.90 -5.47
N PHE A 442 7.45 1.64 -5.14
CA PHE A 442 7.97 0.63 -6.07
C PHE A 442 6.97 0.30 -7.17
N LYS A 443 5.68 0.11 -6.86
CA LYS A 443 4.61 -0.12 -7.83
C LYS A 443 4.46 1.07 -8.78
N ASN A 444 4.42 2.30 -8.27
CA ASN A 444 4.34 3.51 -9.11
C ASN A 444 5.60 3.68 -9.97
N LYS A 445 6.76 3.23 -9.49
CA LYS A 445 8.04 3.27 -10.18
C LYS A 445 8.14 2.21 -11.28
N VAL A 446 7.79 0.95 -10.99
CA VAL A 446 7.71 -0.15 -11.97
C VAL A 446 6.62 0.06 -13.03
N LEU A 447 5.50 0.69 -12.65
CA LEU A 447 4.44 1.04 -13.60
C LEU A 447 4.74 2.31 -14.40
N GLY A 448 5.62 3.18 -13.89
CA GLY A 448 5.92 4.49 -14.46
C GLY A 448 7.28 4.60 -15.19
N THR A 449 8.12 3.56 -15.19
CA THR A 449 9.42 3.60 -15.87
C THR A 449 9.29 3.41 -17.39
N ASN A 450 9.69 4.46 -18.11
CA ASN A 450 10.11 4.38 -19.51
C ASN A 450 11.57 3.89 -19.58
N ASP A 451 11.81 2.81 -20.33
CA ASP A 451 13.01 2.46 -21.13
C ASP A 451 14.43 2.49 -20.52
N LYS A 452 14.62 2.57 -19.19
CA LYS A 452 15.96 2.67 -18.57
C LYS A 452 16.45 1.47 -17.74
N ALA A 453 15.86 0.29 -17.84
CA ALA A 453 16.37 -0.91 -17.13
C ALA A 453 17.77 -1.31 -17.63
N MET A 454 18.63 -1.83 -16.74
CA MET A 454 19.92 -2.41 -17.18
C MET A 454 19.68 -3.64 -18.07
N GLY A 455 20.14 -3.55 -19.30
CA GLY A 455 20.31 -4.70 -20.18
C GLY A 455 19.29 -4.84 -21.31
N ASN A 456 19.83 -5.08 -22.49
CA ASN A 456 19.16 -5.23 -23.79
C ASN A 456 18.39 -6.56 -23.91
N SER A 457 17.60 -6.93 -22.91
CA SER A 457 16.85 -8.17 -22.91
C SER A 457 15.37 -7.88 -23.10
N ASN A 458 14.74 -8.56 -24.06
CA ASN A 458 13.28 -8.71 -24.17
C ASN A 458 12.64 -9.35 -22.92
N ILE A 459 13.32 -9.33 -21.77
CA ILE A 459 12.84 -9.80 -20.49
C ILE A 459 12.02 -8.67 -19.93
N ASP A 460 10.72 -8.82 -20.11
CA ASP A 460 9.73 -7.98 -19.52
C ASP A 460 9.85 -8.16 -17.99
N PHE A 461 10.64 -7.30 -17.33
CA PHE A 461 10.74 -7.23 -15.86
C PHE A 461 9.34 -7.09 -15.25
N LYS A 462 8.45 -6.44 -15.99
CA LYS A 462 7.01 -6.38 -15.77
C LYS A 462 6.35 -7.76 -15.84
N LYS A 463 6.73 -8.71 -16.70
CA LYS A 463 6.22 -10.11 -16.64
C LYS A 463 6.81 -10.92 -15.50
N ILE A 464 8.10 -10.82 -15.20
CA ILE A 464 8.69 -11.59 -14.10
C ILE A 464 8.02 -11.21 -12.76
N TYR A 465 7.67 -9.93 -12.61
CA TYR A 465 7.17 -9.38 -11.37
C TYR A 465 5.66 -9.06 -11.36
N MET A 466 5.08 -8.70 -12.50
CA MET A 466 3.64 -8.46 -12.67
C MET A 466 2.86 -9.63 -13.27
N ALA A 467 3.46 -10.68 -13.86
CA ALA A 467 2.67 -11.89 -14.15
C ALA A 467 1.90 -12.42 -12.93
N PRO A 468 2.35 -12.15 -11.68
CA PRO A 468 1.57 -12.49 -10.49
C PRO A 468 0.87 -11.31 -9.79
N ILE A 469 1.11 -10.05 -10.21
CA ILE A 469 0.42 -8.85 -9.69
C ILE A 469 -0.76 -8.46 -10.59
N ASN A 470 -0.69 -8.80 -11.88
CA ASN A 470 -1.67 -8.46 -12.91
C ASN A 470 -2.56 -9.62 -13.38
N SER A 471 -2.43 -10.83 -12.81
CA SER A 471 -3.48 -11.85 -12.95
C SER A 471 -4.12 -12.10 -11.60
N ASP A 472 -5.19 -11.35 -11.42
CA ASP A 472 -6.40 -11.66 -10.66
C ASP A 472 -6.36 -11.50 -9.13
N SER A 473 -7.23 -10.60 -8.69
CA SER A 473 -7.90 -10.56 -7.40
C SER A 473 -8.65 -11.85 -7.05
N GLU A 474 -8.60 -12.87 -7.90
CA GLU A 474 -9.34 -14.13 -7.73
C GLU A 474 -8.61 -15.07 -6.78
N ARG A 475 -9.33 -15.50 -5.74
CA ARG A 475 -8.91 -16.60 -4.89
C ARG A 475 -8.84 -17.86 -5.76
N ARG A 476 -7.67 -18.49 -5.83
CA ARG A 476 -7.53 -19.78 -6.52
C ARG A 476 -7.87 -20.91 -5.56
N PHE A 477 -8.55 -21.93 -6.07
CA PHE A 477 -8.96 -23.09 -5.31
C PHE A 477 -8.51 -24.38 -6.02
N LYS A 478 -8.30 -25.45 -5.25
CA LYS A 478 -8.08 -26.80 -5.80
C LYS A 478 -8.86 -27.84 -5.02
N MET A 479 -9.20 -28.93 -5.70
CA MET A 479 -9.72 -30.12 -5.04
C MET A 479 -8.64 -30.76 -4.17
N VAL A 480 -8.99 -31.10 -2.93
CA VAL A 480 -8.16 -31.78 -1.94
C VAL A 480 -8.97 -32.93 -1.39
N PHE A 481 -8.50 -34.15 -1.63
CA PHE A 481 -9.14 -35.35 -1.11
C PHE A 481 -8.73 -35.59 0.35
N PHE A 482 -9.62 -36.22 1.11
CA PHE A 482 -9.35 -36.56 2.52
C PHE A 482 -8.27 -37.63 2.70
N ASP A 483 -7.88 -38.36 1.65
CA ASP A 483 -6.86 -39.40 1.80
C ASP A 483 -5.43 -38.87 1.92
N ASP A 484 -5.21 -37.60 1.60
CA ASP A 484 -3.89 -36.98 1.67
C ASP A 484 -3.47 -36.64 3.12
N ILE A 485 -4.02 -37.33 4.14
CA ILE A 485 -3.77 -37.11 5.58
C ILE A 485 -2.46 -37.77 6.05
N GLU A 486 -1.44 -37.82 5.20
CA GLU A 486 -0.09 -38.24 5.59
C GLU A 486 0.83 -37.02 5.73
N GLY A 487 1.84 -37.10 6.60
CA GLY A 487 2.81 -36.02 6.78
C GLY A 487 2.33 -34.85 7.64
N TRP A 488 1.35 -35.05 8.52
CA TRP A 488 0.99 -34.09 9.56
C TRP A 488 2.05 -34.05 10.66
N GLN A 489 2.42 -32.84 11.04
CA GLN A 489 3.33 -32.58 12.15
C GLN A 489 2.66 -31.62 13.12
N LYS A 490 2.92 -31.81 14.42
CA LYS A 490 2.44 -30.89 15.46
C LYS A 490 2.87 -29.46 15.12
N PHE A 491 1.92 -28.55 15.14
CA PHE A 491 2.17 -27.13 14.91
C PHE A 491 3.01 -26.55 16.05
N SER A 492 3.82 -25.58 15.70
CA SER A 492 4.59 -24.77 16.64
C SER A 492 4.63 -23.35 16.10
N SER A 493 4.14 -22.43 16.92
CA SER A 493 4.18 -20.99 16.71
C SER A 493 5.60 -20.48 16.51
N SER A 494 6.58 -20.99 17.28
CA SER A 494 8.01 -20.67 17.12
C SER A 494 8.52 -21.11 15.75
N LYS A 495 8.28 -22.38 15.38
CA LYS A 495 8.68 -22.90 14.05
C LYS A 495 8.01 -22.12 12.92
N ASN A 496 6.74 -21.74 13.08
CA ASN A 496 6.04 -20.93 12.08
C ASN A 496 6.67 -19.54 11.93
N LYS A 497 7.00 -18.87 13.03
CA LYS A 497 7.70 -17.57 13.02
C LYS A 497 9.07 -17.66 12.37
N GLU A 498 9.83 -18.72 12.63
CA GLU A 498 11.12 -18.98 11.98
C GLU A 498 10.97 -19.17 10.46
N GLN A 499 9.99 -19.96 10.02
CA GLN A 499 9.70 -20.14 8.60
C GLN A 499 9.31 -18.83 7.92
N LEU A 500 8.44 -18.03 8.55
CA LEU A 500 8.04 -16.73 8.03
C LEU A 500 9.23 -15.76 7.93
N ALA A 501 10.12 -15.73 8.94
CA ALA A 501 11.32 -14.90 8.90
C ALA A 501 12.27 -15.29 7.76
N LEU A 502 12.39 -16.59 7.45
CA LEU A 502 13.18 -17.06 6.30
C LEU A 502 12.55 -16.67 4.96
N ILE A 503 11.22 -16.71 4.85
CA ILE A 503 10.48 -16.22 3.69
C ILE A 503 10.70 -14.71 3.52
N ASP A 504 10.62 -13.94 4.59
CA ASP A 504 10.83 -12.49 4.55
C ASP A 504 12.26 -12.15 4.16
N LYS A 505 13.25 -12.90 4.65
CA LYS A 505 14.64 -12.76 4.21
C LYS A 505 14.79 -13.00 2.70
N MET A 506 14.10 -13.99 2.13
CA MET A 506 14.08 -14.22 0.68
C MET A 506 13.40 -13.09 -0.09
N ARG A 507 12.29 -12.55 0.44
CA ARG A 507 11.61 -11.40 -0.17
C ARG A 507 12.52 -10.17 -0.22
N TRP A 508 13.24 -9.88 0.86
CA TRP A 508 14.20 -8.79 0.93
C TRP A 508 15.36 -8.94 -0.06
N LEU A 509 15.86 -10.17 -0.21
CA LEU A 509 16.88 -10.48 -1.21
C LEU A 509 16.37 -10.20 -2.63
N ASN A 510 15.22 -10.77 -3.01
CA ASN A 510 14.63 -10.56 -4.33
C ASN A 510 14.32 -9.07 -4.59
N PHE A 511 13.81 -8.36 -3.59
CA PHE A 511 13.57 -6.91 -3.68
C PHE A 511 14.86 -6.12 -3.92
N GLY A 512 15.92 -6.38 -3.13
CA GLY A 512 17.20 -5.68 -3.27
C GLY A 512 17.82 -5.85 -4.65
N VAL A 513 17.72 -7.06 -5.24
CA VAL A 513 18.18 -7.30 -6.61
C VAL A 513 17.34 -6.57 -7.65
N CYS A 514 16.01 -6.62 -7.51
CA CYS A 514 15.11 -5.91 -8.43
C CYS A 514 15.31 -4.40 -8.40
N ASP A 515 15.38 -3.79 -7.22
CA ASP A 515 15.61 -2.36 -7.03
C ASP A 515 16.94 -1.93 -7.70
N PHE A 516 18.00 -2.71 -7.50
CA PHE A 516 19.28 -2.48 -8.16
C PHE A 516 19.20 -2.47 -9.70
N MET A 517 18.45 -3.41 -10.28
CA MET A 517 18.29 -3.52 -11.74
C MET A 517 17.39 -2.45 -12.34
N LEU A 518 16.29 -2.11 -11.65
CA LEU A 518 15.28 -1.16 -12.12
C LEU A 518 15.79 0.28 -12.07
N GLU A 519 16.49 0.66 -11.00
CA GLU A 519 16.99 2.03 -10.87
C GLU A 519 18.13 2.33 -11.81
N ASN A 520 18.94 1.32 -12.13
CA ASN A 520 20.03 1.44 -13.07
C ASN A 520 20.92 2.69 -12.82
N THR A 521 21.19 3.00 -11.55
CA THR A 521 22.11 4.07 -11.16
C THR A 521 23.03 3.59 -10.06
N TYR A 522 24.27 4.07 -10.11
CA TYR A 522 25.23 3.80 -9.04
C TYR A 522 24.86 4.52 -7.74
N ALA A 523 24.23 5.69 -7.85
CA ALA A 523 23.66 6.39 -6.70
C ALA A 523 22.67 5.51 -5.93
N ASN A 524 21.73 4.84 -6.62
CA ASN A 524 20.83 3.90 -5.97
C ASN A 524 21.56 2.69 -5.38
N ALA A 525 22.58 2.17 -6.06
CA ALA A 525 23.37 1.06 -5.54
C ALA A 525 24.06 1.38 -4.19
N LEU A 526 24.39 2.65 -3.94
CA LEU A 526 24.91 3.12 -2.63
C LEU A 526 23.84 3.21 -1.54
N GLU A 527 22.56 3.26 -1.90
CA GLU A 527 21.43 3.29 -0.96
C GLU A 527 20.79 1.92 -0.78
N ASN A 528 20.97 1.01 -1.75
CA ASN A 528 20.44 -0.33 -1.75
C ASN A 528 21.00 -1.17 -0.56
N PRO A 529 20.15 -1.66 0.36
CA PRO A 529 20.60 -2.37 1.56
C PRO A 529 21.42 -3.64 1.29
N LEU A 530 21.16 -4.32 0.17
CA LEU A 530 21.84 -5.55 -0.20
C LEU A 530 23.25 -5.27 -0.77
N PHE A 531 23.38 -4.20 -1.56
CA PHE A 531 24.57 -3.95 -2.37
C PHE A 531 25.41 -2.73 -1.95
N ARG A 532 24.94 -1.91 -1.01
CA ARG A 532 25.64 -0.71 -0.52
C ARG A 532 27.12 -0.96 -0.23
N LYS A 533 27.45 -2.02 0.52
CA LYS A 533 28.86 -2.33 0.88
C LYS A 533 29.74 -2.60 -0.33
N VAL A 534 29.19 -3.25 -1.37
CA VAL A 534 29.91 -3.49 -2.63
C VAL A 534 30.07 -2.18 -3.40
N ALA A 535 29.02 -1.37 -3.47
CA ALA A 535 29.10 -0.04 -4.09
C ALA A 535 30.09 0.89 -3.35
N GLU A 536 30.15 0.86 -2.02
CA GLU A 536 31.13 1.66 -1.27
C GLU A 536 32.57 1.21 -1.56
N LYS A 537 32.82 -0.11 -1.61
CA LYS A 537 34.13 -0.69 -1.96
C LYS A 537 34.63 -0.19 -3.32
N HIS A 538 33.75 -0.09 -4.32
CA HIS A 538 34.11 0.28 -5.69
C HIS A 538 34.01 1.78 -6.00
N LYS A 539 33.54 2.62 -5.06
CA LYS A 539 33.32 4.06 -5.28
C LYS A 539 34.57 4.79 -5.78
N GLY A 540 35.75 4.38 -5.30
CA GLY A 540 37.02 4.95 -5.74
C GLY A 540 37.31 4.74 -7.23
N SER A 541 36.93 3.58 -7.77
CA SER A 541 37.16 3.22 -9.18
C SER A 541 36.36 4.10 -10.14
N PHE A 542 35.19 4.60 -9.72
CA PHE A 542 34.29 5.36 -10.59
C PHE A 542 34.35 6.88 -10.40
N PHE A 543 34.75 7.37 -9.22
CA PHE A 543 34.69 8.81 -8.92
C PHE A 543 36.03 9.46 -8.56
N LYS A 544 37.10 8.69 -8.29
CA LYS A 544 38.42 9.25 -7.95
C LYS A 544 39.41 9.26 -9.12
N LYS A 545 39.21 8.44 -10.16
CA LYS A 545 40.11 8.35 -11.32
C LYS A 545 39.70 9.34 -12.41
N VAL A 546 40.53 10.35 -12.66
CA VAL A 546 40.33 11.33 -13.76
C VAL A 546 40.93 10.76 -15.05
N ASN A 547 40.19 10.82 -16.17
CA ASN A 547 40.63 10.37 -17.51
C ASN A 547 41.04 8.88 -17.58
N THR A 548 40.13 7.98 -17.21
CA THR A 548 40.39 6.53 -17.28
C THR A 548 40.11 6.00 -18.69
N ALA A 549 41.00 5.16 -19.24
CA ALA A 549 40.76 4.48 -20.50
C ALA A 549 39.49 3.62 -20.42
N LYS A 550 38.65 3.63 -21.45
CA LYS A 550 37.37 2.89 -21.45
C LYS A 550 37.54 1.41 -21.09
N SER A 551 38.54 0.74 -21.65
CA SER A 551 38.82 -0.68 -21.36
C SER A 551 39.13 -0.94 -19.88
N ALA A 552 39.92 -0.06 -19.25
CA ALA A 552 40.25 -0.15 -17.83
C ALA A 552 39.03 0.11 -16.94
N PHE A 553 38.20 1.10 -17.30
CA PHE A 553 36.94 1.36 -16.58
C PHE A 553 35.98 0.18 -16.69
N MET A 554 35.79 -0.39 -17.89
CA MET A 554 34.92 -1.55 -18.07
C MET A 554 35.43 -2.78 -17.30
N SER A 555 36.76 -2.93 -17.15
CA SER A 555 37.35 -3.97 -16.29
C SER A 555 37.01 -3.76 -14.81
N ASP A 556 37.12 -2.52 -14.31
CA ASP A 556 36.72 -2.17 -12.94
C ASP A 556 35.21 -2.40 -12.73
N TYR A 557 34.38 -2.03 -13.71
CA TYR A 557 32.93 -2.25 -13.67
C TYR A 557 32.55 -3.73 -13.69
N ARG A 558 33.23 -4.55 -14.48
CA ARG A 558 33.05 -6.01 -14.46
C ARG A 558 33.40 -6.60 -13.11
N SER A 559 34.49 -6.13 -12.46
CA SER A 559 34.83 -6.56 -11.10
C SER A 559 33.75 -6.16 -10.10
N TYR A 560 33.16 -4.97 -10.23
CA TYR A 560 32.05 -4.52 -9.42
C TYR A 560 30.82 -5.44 -9.59
N LEU A 561 30.39 -5.72 -10.82
CA LEU A 561 29.25 -6.61 -11.07
C LEU A 561 29.50 -8.04 -10.58
N HIS A 562 30.74 -8.53 -10.66
CA HIS A 562 31.10 -9.83 -10.10
C HIS A 562 30.91 -9.88 -8.58
N ASP A 563 31.31 -8.82 -7.86
CA ASP A 563 31.11 -8.70 -6.41
C ASP A 563 29.62 -8.56 -6.04
N ILE A 564 28.84 -7.86 -6.88
CA ILE A 564 27.37 -7.74 -6.74
C ILE A 564 26.74 -9.14 -6.84
N ASN A 565 27.02 -9.88 -7.91
CA ASN A 565 26.51 -11.23 -8.12
C ASN A 565 26.92 -12.17 -6.97
N SER A 566 28.19 -12.12 -6.56
CA SER A 566 28.72 -12.93 -5.45
C SER A 566 28.03 -12.61 -4.11
N THR A 567 27.73 -11.33 -3.87
CA THR A 567 27.01 -10.88 -2.66
C THR A 567 25.57 -11.37 -2.66
N GLY A 568 24.90 -11.33 -3.81
CA GLY A 568 23.56 -11.91 -3.98
C GLY A 568 23.55 -13.40 -3.67
N ILE A 569 24.42 -14.18 -4.32
CA ILE A 569 24.55 -15.64 -4.10
C ILE A 569 24.87 -15.95 -2.63
N GLY A 570 25.83 -15.24 -2.03
CA GLY A 570 26.20 -15.41 -0.62
C GLY A 570 25.02 -15.15 0.32
N SER A 571 24.19 -14.15 0.01
CA SER A 571 23.01 -13.81 0.79
C SER A 571 21.88 -14.84 0.64
N ALA A 572 21.85 -15.57 -0.48
CA ALA A 572 20.88 -16.62 -0.79
C ALA A 572 21.26 -18.02 -0.27
N MET A 573 22.48 -18.25 0.24
CA MET A 573 22.97 -19.60 0.59
C MET A 573 22.10 -20.39 1.58
N PHE A 574 21.28 -19.69 2.37
CA PHE A 574 20.33 -20.33 3.29
C PHE A 574 19.12 -20.95 2.56
N ALA A 575 18.76 -20.46 1.38
CA ALA A 575 17.57 -20.84 0.65
C ALA A 575 17.81 -22.07 -0.22
N LYS A 576 17.63 -23.23 0.41
CA LYS A 576 17.73 -24.54 -0.23
C LYS A 576 16.34 -25.14 -0.39
N LYS A 577 16.11 -25.84 -1.50
CA LYS A 577 14.84 -26.53 -1.77
C LYS A 577 14.44 -27.47 -0.63
N ASP A 578 15.37 -28.31 -0.17
CA ASP A 578 15.15 -29.27 0.90
C ASP A 578 14.75 -28.61 2.24
N LEU A 579 15.25 -27.39 2.51
CA LEU A 579 14.84 -26.62 3.68
C LEU A 579 13.36 -26.26 3.59
N PHE A 580 12.93 -25.74 2.44
CA PHE A 580 11.56 -25.28 2.22
C PHE A 580 10.55 -26.43 2.08
N ASP A 581 10.97 -27.62 1.65
CA ASP A 581 10.09 -28.80 1.63
C ASP A 581 9.62 -29.23 3.03
N SER A 582 10.36 -28.85 4.08
CA SER A 582 9.97 -29.10 5.48
C SER A 582 8.96 -28.09 6.05
N PHE A 583 8.66 -27.02 5.31
CA PHE A 583 7.80 -25.94 5.78
C PHE A 583 6.33 -26.38 5.80
N TYR A 584 5.52 -25.75 6.66
CA TYR A 584 4.07 -25.93 6.59
C TYR A 584 3.57 -25.52 5.20
N TYR A 585 2.58 -26.22 4.66
CA TYR A 585 2.16 -26.12 3.26
C TYR A 585 2.08 -24.67 2.72
N GLN A 586 1.41 -23.79 3.47
CA GLN A 586 1.25 -22.39 3.10
C GLN A 586 2.58 -21.63 3.01
N ASN A 587 3.47 -21.85 3.99
CA ASN A 587 4.82 -21.29 4.01
C ASN A 587 5.69 -21.91 2.91
N ARG A 588 5.59 -23.22 2.69
CA ARG A 588 6.33 -23.95 1.64
C ARG A 588 6.00 -23.41 0.26
N VAL A 589 4.72 -23.30 -0.11
CA VAL A 589 4.28 -22.78 -1.41
C VAL A 589 4.84 -21.37 -1.62
N THR A 590 4.76 -20.53 -0.59
CA THR A 590 5.30 -19.17 -0.63
C THR A 590 6.83 -19.15 -0.78
N ALA A 591 7.54 -19.97 -0.01
CA ALA A 591 9.00 -20.04 -0.02
C ALA A 591 9.53 -20.57 -1.36
N MET A 592 8.90 -21.62 -1.92
CA MET A 592 9.25 -22.18 -3.22
C MET A 592 9.05 -21.19 -4.36
N ALA A 593 7.98 -20.40 -4.31
CA ALA A 593 7.78 -19.35 -5.30
C ALA A 593 8.83 -18.23 -5.19
N GLN A 594 9.22 -17.83 -3.98
CA GLN A 594 10.31 -16.87 -3.77
C GLN A 594 11.67 -17.43 -4.22
N LEU A 595 11.89 -18.74 -4.05
CA LEU A 595 13.07 -19.42 -4.58
C LEU A 595 13.09 -19.40 -6.11
N GLY A 596 11.98 -19.72 -6.76
CA GLY A 596 11.87 -19.64 -8.22
C GLY A 596 12.00 -18.20 -8.77
N LEU A 597 11.62 -17.18 -7.99
CA LEU A 597 11.91 -15.79 -8.33
C LEU A 597 13.41 -15.47 -8.21
N TRP A 598 14.04 -15.95 -7.14
CA TRP A 598 15.48 -15.79 -6.94
C TRP A 598 16.28 -16.38 -8.11
N GLU A 599 15.96 -17.61 -8.53
CA GLU A 599 16.61 -18.28 -9.68
C GLU A 599 16.58 -17.38 -10.93
N LYS A 600 15.42 -16.79 -11.24
CA LYS A 600 15.28 -15.84 -12.36
C LYS A 600 16.13 -14.58 -12.19
N THR A 601 16.12 -13.98 -11.00
CA THR A 601 16.91 -12.75 -10.73
C THR A 601 18.41 -13.01 -10.70
N GLN A 602 18.83 -14.20 -10.26
CA GLN A 602 20.22 -14.62 -10.25
C GLN A 602 20.74 -14.85 -11.68
N ASP A 603 19.94 -15.47 -12.55
CA ASP A 603 20.28 -15.62 -13.97
C ASP A 603 20.49 -14.26 -14.65
N LEU A 604 19.70 -13.25 -14.28
CA LEU A 604 19.89 -11.88 -14.75
C LEU A 604 21.21 -11.28 -14.27
N LEU A 605 21.51 -11.36 -12.97
CA LEU A 605 22.79 -10.87 -12.42
C LEU A 605 23.99 -11.56 -13.09
N LYS A 606 23.89 -12.86 -13.34
CA LYS A 606 24.92 -13.61 -14.07
C LYS A 606 25.09 -13.09 -15.50
N GLY A 607 23.98 -12.89 -16.23
CA GLY A 607 24.01 -12.30 -17.58
C GLY A 607 24.64 -10.91 -17.61
N MET A 608 24.40 -10.08 -16.59
CA MET A 608 25.06 -8.77 -16.46
C MET A 608 26.57 -8.89 -16.33
N VAL A 609 27.07 -9.86 -15.55
CA VAL A 609 28.52 -10.10 -15.41
C VAL A 609 29.13 -10.60 -16.72
N GLU A 610 28.43 -11.48 -17.45
CA GLU A 610 28.87 -12.01 -18.75
C GLU A 610 28.97 -10.91 -19.82
N HIS A 611 28.02 -9.96 -19.80
CA HIS A 611 27.97 -8.84 -20.75
C HIS A 611 28.56 -7.54 -20.19
N ALA A 612 29.27 -7.57 -19.07
CA ALA A 612 29.77 -6.38 -18.37
C ALA A 612 30.72 -5.51 -19.20
N MET A 613 31.25 -6.02 -20.32
CA MET A 613 32.11 -5.28 -21.25
C MET A 613 31.31 -4.46 -22.30
N ASP A 614 30.00 -4.67 -22.41
CA ASP A 614 29.11 -3.86 -23.24
C ASP A 614 28.75 -2.55 -22.49
N PRO A 615 29.07 -1.37 -23.03
CA PRO A 615 28.71 -0.09 -22.43
C PRO A 615 27.21 0.07 -22.16
N LYS A 616 26.33 -0.67 -22.86
CA LYS A 616 24.88 -0.67 -22.61
C LYS A 616 24.49 -1.31 -21.27
N MET A 617 25.40 -2.04 -20.63
CA MET A 617 25.21 -2.66 -19.32
C MET A 617 25.63 -1.75 -18.16
N LEU A 618 26.15 -0.56 -18.45
CA LEU A 618 26.55 0.41 -17.44
C LEU A 618 25.35 1.03 -16.75
N HIS A 619 25.55 1.37 -15.49
CA HIS A 619 24.67 2.30 -14.79
C HIS A 619 24.52 3.60 -15.58
N ALA A 620 23.29 4.11 -15.71
CA ALA A 620 22.99 5.26 -16.55
C ALA A 620 23.80 6.51 -16.16
N ASP A 621 23.93 6.77 -14.85
CA ASP A 621 24.73 7.87 -14.30
C ASP A 621 26.24 7.72 -14.50
N LEU A 622 26.73 6.48 -14.67
CA LEU A 622 28.12 6.21 -15.07
C LEU A 622 28.30 6.30 -16.60
N PHE A 623 27.30 5.89 -17.38
CA PHE A 623 27.33 5.95 -18.84
C PHE A 623 27.42 7.39 -19.35
N ASP A 624 26.70 8.32 -18.73
CA ASP A 624 26.66 9.76 -19.10
C ASP A 624 28.04 10.46 -19.03
N ASN A 625 29.03 9.83 -18.39
CA ASN A 625 30.38 10.37 -18.19
C ASN A 625 31.42 9.85 -19.22
N PHE A 626 30.99 9.15 -20.27
CA PHE A 626 31.87 8.70 -21.36
C PHE A 626 32.03 9.75 -22.47
N GLU A 627 33.26 10.22 -22.70
CA GLU A 627 33.64 11.09 -23.83
C GLU A 627 34.63 10.33 -24.73
N LYS A 628 34.29 10.15 -26.02
CA LYS A 628 35.13 9.58 -27.11
C LYS A 628 36.38 8.79 -26.64
N GLY A 629 36.19 7.57 -26.14
CA GLY A 629 37.26 6.62 -25.81
C GLY A 629 37.74 6.61 -24.35
N TYR A 630 37.33 7.59 -23.54
CA TYR A 630 37.73 7.72 -22.14
C TYR A 630 36.53 8.01 -21.23
N TYR A 631 36.66 7.65 -19.95
CA TYR A 631 35.71 7.98 -18.90
C TYR A 631 36.21 9.19 -18.11
N LYS A 632 35.35 10.18 -17.91
CA LYS A 632 35.66 11.42 -17.20
C LYS A 632 34.72 11.59 -16.02
N ALA A 633 35.21 11.29 -14.81
CA ALA A 633 34.44 11.46 -13.59
C ALA A 633 33.94 12.91 -13.43
N ASN A 634 32.62 13.11 -13.43
CA ASN A 634 32.03 14.43 -13.27
C ASN A 634 31.92 14.78 -11.77
N LEU A 635 32.81 15.67 -11.29
CA LEU A 635 32.94 16.05 -9.88
C LEU A 635 31.67 16.67 -9.25
N LYS A 636 30.62 16.96 -10.04
CA LYS A 636 29.37 17.58 -9.56
C LYS A 636 28.47 16.65 -8.73
N VAL A 637 28.65 15.32 -8.80
CA VAL A 637 27.86 14.36 -7.99
C VAL A 637 28.35 14.31 -6.53
N ASN A 638 29.52 14.88 -6.22
CA ASN A 638 30.16 14.76 -4.91
C ASN A 638 29.49 15.52 -3.75
N LYS A 639 28.48 16.39 -3.99
CA LYS A 639 27.83 17.13 -2.89
C LYS A 639 26.61 16.43 -2.29
N ALA A 640 26.03 15.44 -2.97
CA ALA A 640 24.92 14.65 -2.43
C ALA A 640 25.38 13.29 -1.85
N ALA A 641 26.51 12.75 -2.35
CA ALA A 641 27.04 11.44 -1.94
C ALA A 641 28.11 11.51 -0.81
N SER A 642 28.33 12.69 -0.22
CA SER A 642 29.05 12.87 1.04
C SER A 642 28.04 13.23 2.12
N GLY A 643 27.59 12.24 2.87
CA GLY A 643 26.93 12.50 4.15
C GLY A 643 27.85 13.33 5.07
N PRO A 644 27.28 13.97 6.11
CA PRO A 644 28.08 14.72 7.08
C PRO A 644 29.13 13.80 7.72
N ASP A 645 30.32 14.36 7.98
CA ASP A 645 31.47 13.72 8.61
C ASP A 645 31.08 12.70 9.70
N ASP A 646 31.36 11.43 9.43
CA ASP A 646 30.95 10.29 10.26
C ASP A 646 31.92 10.08 11.44
N SER A 647 32.11 11.15 12.22
CA SER A 647 32.84 11.09 13.50
C SER A 647 31.90 10.99 14.71
N ARG A 648 30.57 10.89 14.52
CA ARG A 648 29.60 10.82 15.61
C ARG A 648 28.30 10.06 15.30
N VAL A 649 28.35 8.82 14.81
CA VAL A 649 27.23 7.86 14.98
C VAL A 649 27.78 6.43 15.10
N ASN A 650 28.30 6.09 16.27
CA ASN A 650 28.39 4.69 16.73
C ASN A 650 27.44 4.54 17.91
N ASP A 651 26.81 3.37 18.01
CA ASP A 651 25.85 2.90 19.02
C ASP A 651 24.35 3.20 18.77
N SER A 652 23.71 2.43 17.89
CA SER A 652 22.30 2.00 18.06
C SER A 652 21.82 0.89 17.11
N MET A 653 22.67 -0.10 16.77
CA MET A 653 22.16 -1.41 16.30
C MET A 653 22.76 -2.54 17.12
N GLY A 654 21.90 -3.22 17.86
CA GLY A 654 22.23 -4.26 18.81
C GLY A 654 23.05 -5.40 18.21
N LYS A 655 24.24 -5.60 18.75
CA LYS A 655 25.01 -6.83 18.62
C LYS A 655 24.28 -7.96 19.32
N VAL A 656 23.51 -8.77 18.60
CA VAL A 656 23.15 -10.12 19.07
C VAL A 656 24.35 -11.03 18.83
N LYS A 657 25.20 -11.17 19.85
CA LYS A 657 26.26 -12.20 19.89
C LYS A 657 25.60 -13.56 20.19
N PHE A 658 25.52 -14.44 19.20
CA PHE A 658 25.34 -15.86 19.46
C PHE A 658 26.61 -16.40 20.13
N ARG A 659 26.50 -16.75 21.41
CA ARG A 659 27.52 -17.49 22.15
C ARG A 659 27.12 -18.97 22.09
N LEU A 660 27.68 -19.70 21.13
CA LEU A 660 27.71 -21.15 21.16
C LEU A 660 28.50 -21.57 22.41
N LYS A 661 27.82 -22.14 23.41
CA LYS A 661 28.49 -22.96 24.42
C LYS A 661 28.43 -24.40 23.93
N SER A 662 29.61 -24.92 23.60
CA SER A 662 29.86 -26.36 23.49
C SER A 662 29.96 -26.97 24.89
N LYS A 663 29.45 -28.20 24.99
CA LYS A 663 29.26 -29.07 26.17
C LYS A 663 28.00 -28.81 26.98
#